data_AF-A0A4E9EHK6-F1
#
_entry.id   AF-A0A4E9EHK6-F1
#
_cell.length_a   1.000
_cell.length_b   1.000
_cell.length_c   1.000
_cell.angle_alpha   90.00
_cell.angle_beta   90.00
_cell.angle_gamma   90.00
#
_symmetry.space_group_name_H-M   'P 1'
#
loop_
_entity.id
_entity.type
_entity.pdbx_description
1 polymer ?
#
loop_
_entity_poly.entity_id
_entity_poly.type
_entity_poly.pdbx_seq_one_letter_code
_entity_poly.pdbx_strand_id
1 'polypeptide(L)'
;MGNHISYTTSEVEVNLPNAGSFKGLQFDSKSRRFVGVPYAQPPTQNLRWRKPQPFPKNHNYGSPFDATQFGPVCPQANYSKNVSEHIPKHAYSEDCLRLNIWTPMPDPDVPNPKWPVMVWFHGGWFQVGDPSQEESMDPTELISTGKLQAIFVAVGYRLNVFGFLAGEALVEESGGEAVGNYGLWDQRLAMDWVYDNISAFGGDPGNIILAGRSAGAYSVLAQTLYDFRGTDSQNRFTRMIMYSNAIPTQPKSVQDCEEQFDELCEYFDIPQDLKGSEKLDRLRSISSDDLSSAIMELKNHTFRPVTDNLFIHSGIFDYYRDGSFAREFKKRGLKLLIGEVLDEDTLYAVTNPPDPNVESLHVQISNYYPPHVTDRLLKHYALPQTKDKEAWQKIFGRIVADGQVRAPSRYLVDNLVRNGLDIKNVWRYLIAYRLSFINNNVAPASFGVSHAMDRPIWNYSITHNPTPEEKQLMDEWISDLRAFVNDEEDHDYGTSEATEYKVMQPQGTIGIETDGRWEELLQTNKMTSPSSIKVLLVTKTRGYRHDCIPSTISTFKSLPFTVTATEDTTDLLSLSNYDVIALGHTSGDFLSEEEANSLAEFVHNGGGVVGIHAATCGMTSNTRYTNILGQVFNGHPPPEWITLEVESTDHFINKFDELPGTDAAPDTAPTCPFNIESLSTNQFPWFDEVYTFKSHPRIPNNDRQILLSIHQTTTKNDERRSFPLSWAQNVGQGRVYYTALGHFDEAYHNSWYMETIRQAIVWVAKQDQ
;
A
#
# COMPACT_ATOMS: atom_id res chain seq x y z
N MET A 1 20.22 -13.35 33.87
CA MET A 1 21.68 -13.30 33.67
C MET A 1 21.95 -12.04 32.85
N GLY A 2 22.56 -11.03 33.44
CA GLY A 2 22.93 -9.81 32.74
C GLY A 2 23.96 -9.09 33.59
N ASN A 3 25.15 -8.86 33.03
CA ASN A 3 25.99 -7.81 33.57
C ASN A 3 25.29 -6.51 33.14
N HIS A 4 24.69 -5.79 34.09
CA HIS A 4 24.22 -4.44 33.78
C HIS A 4 25.46 -3.61 33.49
N ILE A 5 25.59 -3.14 32.25
CA ILE A 5 26.57 -2.10 31.94
C ILE A 5 26.09 -0.86 32.68
N SER A 6 26.76 -0.54 33.78
CA SER A 6 26.48 0.64 34.58
C SER A 6 27.32 1.80 34.05
N TYR A 7 26.67 2.87 33.65
CA TYR A 7 27.34 4.11 33.26
C TYR A 7 27.30 5.10 34.41
N THR A 8 28.32 5.96 34.50
CA THR A 8 28.20 7.17 35.31
C THR A 8 27.43 8.20 34.48
N THR A 9 26.33 8.73 35.02
CA THR A 9 25.53 9.75 34.33
C THR A 9 25.83 11.15 34.88
N SER A 10 25.80 12.13 33.99
CA SER A 10 25.85 13.56 34.35
C SER A 10 24.82 14.34 33.54
N GLU A 11 24.30 15.44 34.07
CA GLU A 11 23.33 16.26 33.36
C GLU A 11 24.03 17.07 32.25
N VAL A 12 23.34 17.23 31.12
CA VAL A 12 23.79 18.04 29.99
C VAL A 12 22.63 18.85 29.44
N GLU A 13 22.90 20.04 28.90
CA GLU A 13 21.88 20.92 28.34
C GLU A 13 22.08 21.14 26.84
N VAL A 14 20.97 21.16 26.08
CA VAL A 14 20.93 21.53 24.66
C VAL A 14 19.93 22.66 24.47
N ASN A 15 20.34 23.71 23.76
CA ASN A 15 19.49 24.86 23.45
C ASN A 15 18.79 24.65 22.10
N LEU A 16 17.46 24.72 22.09
CA LEU A 16 16.67 24.72 20.87
C LEU A 16 16.43 26.17 20.40
N PRO A 17 16.77 26.52 19.15
CA PRO A 17 16.52 27.85 18.62
C PRO A 17 15.06 28.27 18.81
N ASN A 18 14.84 29.37 19.55
CA ASN A 18 13.52 29.97 19.81
C ASN A 18 12.50 29.10 20.61
N ALA A 19 12.87 27.90 21.06
CA ALA A 19 11.96 26.98 21.74
C ALA A 19 12.37 26.61 23.19
N GLY A 20 13.46 27.18 23.71
CA GLY A 20 13.93 26.93 25.09
C GLY A 20 15.12 25.97 25.13
N SER A 21 15.28 25.22 26.22
CA SER A 21 16.39 24.28 26.38
C SER A 21 15.97 22.96 27.01
N PHE A 22 16.70 21.90 26.70
CA PHE A 22 16.47 20.53 27.19
C PHE A 22 17.60 20.09 28.09
N LYS A 23 17.25 19.53 29.24
CA LYS A 23 18.17 18.86 30.16
C LYS A 23 18.13 17.37 29.91
N GLY A 24 19.21 16.80 29.39
CA GLY A 24 19.39 15.36 29.16
C GLY A 24 20.45 14.75 30.07
N LEU A 25 20.82 13.52 29.77
CA LEU A 25 21.88 12.77 30.46
C LEU A 25 23.02 12.44 29.51
N GLN A 26 24.25 12.67 29.96
CA GLN A 26 25.45 12.12 29.35
C GLN A 26 25.84 10.83 30.08
N PHE A 27 26.03 9.76 29.31
CA PHE A 27 26.50 8.46 29.77
C PHE A 27 28.01 8.45 29.53
N ASP A 28 28.77 8.69 30.59
CA ASP A 28 30.23 8.80 30.62
C ASP A 28 30.87 9.45 29.36
N SER A 29 31.51 8.66 28.50
CA SER A 29 32.07 9.04 27.20
C SER A 29 31.43 8.25 26.04
N LYS A 30 30.28 7.63 26.28
CA LYS A 30 29.61 6.71 25.35
C LYS A 30 28.57 7.42 24.49
N SER A 31 27.64 8.14 25.11
CA SER A 31 26.53 8.81 24.42
C SER A 31 25.93 9.95 25.26
N ARG A 32 25.11 10.79 24.62
CA ARG A 32 24.13 11.64 25.32
C ARG A 32 22.73 11.21 24.97
N ARG A 33 21.79 11.40 25.89
CA ARG A 33 20.41 10.94 25.78
C ARG A 33 19.43 12.01 26.27
N PHE A 34 18.41 12.28 25.46
CA PHE A 34 17.31 13.20 25.72
C PHE A 34 15.99 12.48 25.43
N VAL A 35 15.21 12.17 26.47
CA VAL A 35 14.03 11.29 26.36
C VAL A 35 12.75 12.00 26.78
N GLY A 36 11.60 11.49 26.33
CA GLY A 36 10.29 12.03 26.69
C GLY A 36 9.95 13.38 26.04
N VAL A 37 10.67 13.77 24.98
CA VAL A 37 10.52 15.05 24.28
C VAL A 37 9.20 15.07 23.52
N PRO A 38 8.21 15.92 23.85
CA PRO A 38 6.98 15.97 23.10
C PRO A 38 7.19 16.70 21.77
N TYR A 39 6.65 16.12 20.68
CA TYR A 39 6.73 16.72 19.33
C TYR A 39 5.38 17.25 18.82
N ALA A 40 4.29 16.96 19.54
CA ALA A 40 2.93 17.34 19.17
C ALA A 40 2.08 17.65 20.40
N GLN A 41 0.94 18.31 20.19
CA GLN A 41 -0.07 18.44 21.22
C GLN A 41 -0.62 17.06 21.62
N PRO A 42 -0.97 16.82 22.89
CA PRO A 42 -1.51 15.53 23.33
C PRO A 42 -2.79 15.17 22.57
N PRO A 43 -2.87 13.99 21.92
CA PRO A 43 -4.04 13.57 21.13
C PRO A 43 -5.17 13.03 22.01
N THR A 44 -5.53 13.75 23.07
CA THR A 44 -6.50 13.33 24.09
C THR A 44 -7.86 13.99 23.88
N GLN A 45 -8.90 13.44 24.52
CA GLN A 45 -10.27 13.99 24.49
C GLN A 45 -10.76 14.18 23.04
N ASN A 46 -11.12 15.42 22.66
CA ASN A 46 -11.60 15.74 21.32
C ASN A 46 -10.54 15.58 20.23
N LEU A 47 -9.25 15.47 20.58
CA LEU A 47 -8.16 15.19 19.64
C LEU A 47 -7.94 13.68 19.40
N ARG A 48 -8.62 12.81 20.16
CA ARG A 48 -8.64 11.37 19.88
C ARG A 48 -9.26 11.13 18.50
N TRP A 49 -8.57 10.31 17.70
CA TRP A 49 -8.89 10.03 16.29
C TRP A 49 -8.93 11.27 15.40
N ARG A 50 -8.00 12.19 15.63
CA ARG A 50 -7.70 13.30 14.72
C ARG A 50 -6.24 13.27 14.30
N LYS A 51 -5.96 13.90 13.15
CA LYS A 51 -4.59 14.21 12.71
C LYS A 51 -3.85 14.94 13.85
N PRO A 52 -2.59 14.54 14.18
CA PRO A 52 -1.86 15.17 15.26
C PRO A 52 -1.65 16.65 14.99
N GLN A 53 -1.72 17.44 16.06
CA GLN A 53 -1.60 18.89 15.97
C GLN A 53 -0.18 19.32 16.35
N PRO A 54 0.51 20.09 15.49
CA PRO A 54 1.81 20.66 15.85
C PRO A 54 1.63 21.60 17.04
N PHE A 55 2.72 21.80 17.79
CA PHE A 55 2.77 22.92 18.72
C PHE A 55 2.67 24.25 17.96
N PRO A 56 2.08 25.31 18.56
CA PRO A 56 2.15 26.65 18.01
C PRO A 56 3.60 27.07 17.72
N LYS A 57 3.84 27.86 16.66
CA LYS A 57 5.21 28.28 16.27
C LYS A 57 5.99 29.02 17.37
N ASN A 58 5.30 29.63 18.33
CA ASN A 58 5.87 30.32 19.49
C ASN A 58 5.92 29.43 20.75
N HIS A 59 5.70 28.12 20.62
CA HIS A 59 5.81 27.20 21.73
C HIS A 59 7.23 27.22 22.28
N ASN A 60 7.31 27.23 23.61
CA ASN A 60 8.56 27.21 24.34
C ASN A 60 8.44 26.12 25.40
N TYR A 61 9.42 25.21 25.43
CA TYR A 61 9.46 24.09 26.35
C TYR A 61 9.81 24.50 27.79
N GLY A 62 10.17 25.76 28.03
CA GLY A 62 10.57 26.30 29.33
C GLY A 62 12.07 26.16 29.60
N SER A 63 12.47 26.29 30.86
CA SER A 63 13.88 26.38 31.27
C SER A 63 14.25 25.42 32.41
N PRO A 64 15.10 24.42 32.14
CA PRO A 64 15.07 23.55 30.95
C PRO A 64 13.94 22.52 31.07
N PHE A 65 13.40 22.04 29.94
CA PHE A 65 12.52 20.86 29.94
C PHE A 65 13.33 19.63 30.36
N ASP A 66 12.79 18.86 31.29
CA ASP A 66 13.47 17.68 31.83
C ASP A 66 13.31 16.49 30.88
N ALA A 67 14.35 16.25 30.08
CA ALA A 67 14.48 15.13 29.16
C ALA A 67 15.37 14.01 29.73
N THR A 68 15.45 13.89 31.06
CA THR A 68 16.23 12.82 31.73
C THR A 68 15.41 11.54 31.99
N GLN A 69 14.07 11.64 31.94
CA GLN A 69 13.14 10.56 32.25
C GLN A 69 12.26 10.23 31.04
N PHE A 70 12.07 8.93 30.77
CA PHE A 70 11.19 8.50 29.70
C PHE A 70 9.75 8.97 29.94
N GLY A 71 9.09 9.40 28.86
CA GLY A 71 7.67 9.71 28.86
C GLY A 71 6.80 8.44 28.77
N PRO A 72 5.47 8.58 28.90
CA PRO A 72 4.55 7.46 28.79
C PRO A 72 4.55 6.86 27.36
N VAL A 73 4.28 5.56 27.28
CA VAL A 73 4.07 4.80 26.04
C VAL A 73 2.60 4.92 25.62
N CYS A 74 2.32 4.87 24.32
CA CYS A 74 0.95 4.92 23.82
C CYS A 74 0.12 3.73 24.33
N PRO A 75 -1.20 3.91 24.60
CA PRO A 75 -2.01 2.86 25.19
C PRO A 75 -2.08 1.66 24.24
N GLN A 76 -1.92 0.47 24.81
CA GLN A 76 -1.87 -0.77 24.08
C GLN A 76 -2.26 -1.93 24.99
N ALA A 77 -2.90 -2.95 24.41
CA ALA A 77 -3.21 -4.16 25.16
C ALA A 77 -1.93 -4.94 25.48
N ASN A 78 -1.99 -5.76 26.53
CA ASN A 78 -0.90 -6.65 26.87
C ASN A 78 -1.04 -7.99 26.14
N TYR A 79 -0.46 -8.07 24.94
CA TYR A 79 -0.43 -9.29 24.13
C TYR A 79 0.58 -10.34 24.66
N SER A 80 1.45 -9.96 25.60
CA SER A 80 2.55 -10.80 26.10
C SER A 80 2.13 -11.83 27.14
N LYS A 81 0.88 -11.82 27.63
CA LYS A 81 0.37 -12.81 28.62
C LYS A 81 0.63 -14.27 28.22
N ASN A 82 0.75 -14.56 26.92
CA ASN A 82 0.96 -15.91 26.40
C ASN A 82 2.42 -16.24 26.03
N VAL A 83 3.35 -15.27 26.10
CA VAL A 83 4.71 -15.41 25.50
C VAL A 83 5.83 -15.02 26.48
N SER A 84 5.58 -14.18 27.50
CA SER A 84 6.58 -13.85 28.52
C SER A 84 5.93 -13.47 29.86
N GLU A 85 6.53 -13.94 30.96
CA GLU A 85 6.17 -13.52 32.33
C GLU A 85 6.72 -12.13 32.72
N HIS A 86 7.60 -11.55 31.89
CA HIS A 86 8.27 -10.27 32.15
C HIS A 86 7.71 -9.20 31.22
N ILE A 87 6.55 -8.66 31.58
CA ILE A 87 5.93 -7.53 30.89
C ILE A 87 6.69 -6.25 31.31
N PRO A 88 7.25 -5.47 30.37
CA PRO A 88 7.83 -4.17 30.67
C PRO A 88 6.84 -3.28 31.43
N LYS A 89 7.27 -2.72 32.57
CA LYS A 89 6.44 -1.81 33.37
C LYS A 89 6.52 -0.40 32.77
N HIS A 90 5.73 -0.15 31.73
CA HIS A 90 5.56 1.20 31.19
C HIS A 90 4.44 1.95 31.91
N ALA A 91 4.60 3.28 31.98
CA ALA A 91 3.45 4.16 32.16
C ALA A 91 2.76 4.31 30.80
N TYR A 92 1.45 4.09 30.75
CA TYR A 92 0.66 4.25 29.53
C TYR A 92 -0.19 5.52 29.61
N SER A 93 -0.28 6.27 28.52
CA SER A 93 -1.13 7.47 28.42
C SER A 93 -1.40 7.80 26.96
N GLU A 94 -2.53 8.43 26.65
CA GLU A 94 -2.77 9.01 25.32
C GLU A 94 -1.87 10.24 25.04
N ASP A 95 -1.32 10.90 26.07
CA ASP A 95 -0.26 11.91 25.92
C ASP A 95 1.11 11.23 25.66
N CYS A 96 1.22 10.51 24.55
CA CYS A 96 2.36 9.64 24.24
C CYS A 96 3.17 10.05 23.00
N LEU A 97 2.84 11.17 22.35
CA LEU A 97 3.55 11.64 21.15
C LEU A 97 4.91 12.23 21.51
N ARG A 98 5.87 11.33 21.77
CA ARG A 98 7.20 11.63 22.31
C ARG A 98 8.32 11.10 21.43
N LEU A 99 9.47 11.80 21.46
CA LEU A 99 10.74 11.38 20.88
C LEU A 99 11.72 11.01 22.00
N ASN A 100 12.56 10.02 21.71
CA ASN A 100 13.75 9.72 22.49
C ASN A 100 14.98 9.82 21.57
N ILE A 101 15.97 10.61 21.97
CA ILE A 101 17.10 11.03 21.14
C ILE A 101 18.40 10.60 21.81
N TRP A 102 19.23 9.85 21.08
CA TRP A 102 20.60 9.52 21.47
C TRP A 102 21.58 10.14 20.50
N THR A 103 22.62 10.77 21.01
CA THR A 103 23.68 11.36 20.19
C THR A 103 25.02 10.69 20.47
N PRO A 104 25.93 10.65 19.48
CA PRO A 104 27.35 10.44 19.75
C PRO A 104 27.88 11.49 20.73
N MET A 105 29.02 11.18 21.35
CA MET A 105 29.75 12.18 22.14
C MET A 105 30.36 13.23 21.20
N PRO A 106 30.13 14.54 21.45
CA PRO A 106 30.78 15.58 20.67
C PRO A 106 32.29 15.53 20.83
N ASP A 107 33.01 15.60 19.71
CA ASP A 107 34.44 15.81 19.70
C ASP A 107 34.72 17.31 19.96
N PRO A 108 35.47 17.66 21.02
CA PRO A 108 35.84 19.05 21.30
C PRO A 108 36.56 19.75 20.14
N ASP A 109 37.24 19.00 19.27
CA ASP A 109 37.98 19.53 18.12
C ASP A 109 37.09 19.73 16.87
N VAL A 110 35.84 19.25 16.90
CA VAL A 110 34.85 19.38 15.82
C VAL A 110 33.66 20.21 16.29
N PRO A 111 33.74 21.56 16.21
CA PRO A 111 32.61 22.41 16.57
C PRO A 111 31.46 22.23 15.57
N ASN A 112 30.24 22.01 16.09
CA ASN A 112 29.02 21.79 15.31
C ASN A 112 29.11 20.56 14.37
N PRO A 113 29.18 19.34 14.92
CA PRO A 113 29.14 18.14 14.11
C PRO A 113 27.86 18.08 13.26
N LYS A 114 27.94 17.34 12.15
CA LYS A 114 26.85 17.07 11.22
C LYS A 114 26.63 15.57 11.10
N TRP A 115 26.18 14.96 12.18
CA TRP A 115 25.96 13.51 12.21
C TRP A 115 24.75 13.11 11.36
N PRO A 116 24.80 11.99 10.63
CA PRO A 116 23.62 11.38 10.05
C PRO A 116 22.54 11.16 11.11
N VAL A 117 21.27 11.27 10.73
CA VAL A 117 20.13 11.16 11.66
C VAL A 117 19.28 9.96 11.29
N MET A 118 19.31 8.91 12.09
CA MET A 118 18.47 7.73 11.93
C MET A 118 17.16 7.91 12.71
N VAL A 119 16.07 8.17 11.99
CA VAL A 119 14.72 8.24 12.54
C VAL A 119 14.14 6.83 12.57
N TRP A 120 13.91 6.33 13.77
CA TRP A 120 13.53 4.96 14.05
C TRP A 120 12.04 4.82 14.36
N PHE A 121 11.36 4.00 13.56
CA PHE A 121 9.99 3.54 13.80
C PHE A 121 10.01 2.13 14.38
N HIS A 122 9.42 1.99 15.58
CA HIS A 122 9.34 0.68 16.23
C HIS A 122 8.38 -0.28 15.52
N GLY A 123 8.53 -1.57 15.79
CA GLY A 123 7.65 -2.63 15.29
C GLY A 123 6.43 -2.85 16.17
N GLY A 124 5.86 -4.06 16.09
CA GLY A 124 4.70 -4.49 16.91
C GLY A 124 3.37 -4.45 16.17
N TRP A 125 3.40 -4.80 14.87
CA TRP A 125 2.24 -5.00 13.98
C TRP A 125 1.19 -3.86 13.99
N PHE A 126 1.60 -2.66 14.39
CA PHE A 126 0.76 -1.50 14.68
C PHE A 126 -0.14 -1.60 15.92
N GLN A 127 -0.14 -2.68 16.73
CA GLN A 127 -0.91 -2.68 17.98
C GLN A 127 -0.08 -2.38 19.23
N VAL A 128 1.21 -2.71 19.23
CA VAL A 128 2.11 -2.61 20.39
C VAL A 128 3.46 -2.01 20.01
N GLY A 129 4.24 -1.60 21.00
CA GLY A 129 5.60 -1.10 20.84
C GLY A 129 5.85 0.20 21.60
N ASP A 130 7.12 0.58 21.65
CA ASP A 130 7.61 1.73 22.41
C ASP A 130 8.79 2.41 21.67
N PRO A 131 9.03 3.70 21.94
CA PRO A 131 10.15 4.45 21.33
C PRO A 131 11.50 4.10 21.97
N SER A 132 11.90 2.82 21.97
CA SER A 132 13.22 2.37 22.42
C SER A 132 13.50 2.62 23.91
N GLN A 133 12.50 2.42 24.76
CA GLN A 133 12.58 2.52 26.22
C GLN A 133 13.05 1.22 26.89
N GLU A 134 12.89 0.06 26.25
CA GLU A 134 13.42 -1.21 26.78
C GLU A 134 14.96 -1.18 26.84
N GLU A 135 15.56 -1.67 27.94
CA GLU A 135 17.03 -1.70 28.11
C GLU A 135 17.74 -2.48 26.99
N SER A 136 17.09 -3.53 26.46
CA SER A 136 17.60 -4.31 25.32
C SER A 136 17.57 -3.58 23.97
N MET A 137 16.88 -2.44 23.92
CA MET A 137 16.74 -1.57 22.77
C MET A 137 17.59 -0.30 22.84
N ASP A 138 18.26 -0.01 23.98
CA ASP A 138 19.03 1.22 24.11
C ASP A 138 20.21 1.25 23.11
N PRO A 139 20.27 2.23 22.18
CA PRO A 139 21.30 2.30 21.15
C PRO A 139 22.65 2.83 21.65
N THR A 140 22.83 3.05 22.97
CA THR A 140 24.10 3.55 23.53
C THR A 140 25.29 2.71 23.10
N GLU A 141 25.20 1.38 23.20
CA GLU A 141 26.31 0.51 22.80
C GLU A 141 26.50 0.44 21.28
N LEU A 142 25.44 0.59 20.48
CA LEU A 142 25.55 0.73 19.02
C LEU A 142 26.33 1.99 18.65
N ILE A 143 26.01 3.13 19.27
CA ILE A 143 26.68 4.40 19.04
C ILE A 143 28.14 4.33 19.48
N SER A 144 28.38 3.81 20.69
CA SER A 144 29.70 3.90 21.30
C SER A 144 30.64 2.76 20.93
N THR A 145 30.23 1.52 21.16
CA THR A 145 31.10 0.34 21.04
C THR A 145 30.99 -0.26 19.63
N GLY A 146 29.78 -0.28 19.09
CA GLY A 146 29.50 -0.53 17.67
C GLY A 146 29.98 0.60 16.76
N LYS A 147 30.32 1.78 17.31
CA LYS A 147 30.88 2.96 16.62
C LYS A 147 29.97 3.53 15.53
N LEU A 148 28.66 3.45 15.69
CA LEU A 148 27.72 4.13 14.81
C LEU A 148 27.71 5.63 15.12
N GLN A 149 28.43 6.42 14.33
CA GLN A 149 28.54 7.86 14.52
C GLN A 149 27.33 8.62 13.95
N ALA A 150 26.13 8.28 14.42
CA ALA A 150 24.86 8.85 13.99
C ALA A 150 23.96 9.18 15.19
N ILE A 151 23.06 10.14 15.02
CA ILE A 151 21.98 10.40 15.98
C ILE A 151 20.89 9.37 15.76
N PHE A 152 20.43 8.74 16.84
CA PHE A 152 19.29 7.83 16.84
C PHE A 152 18.08 8.53 17.43
N VAL A 153 16.98 8.65 16.67
CA VAL A 153 15.73 9.27 17.12
C VAL A 153 14.61 8.23 17.10
N ALA A 154 14.21 7.73 18.26
CA ALA A 154 13.07 6.82 18.38
C ALA A 154 11.75 7.60 18.47
N VAL A 155 10.80 7.26 17.61
CA VAL A 155 9.50 7.94 17.51
C VAL A 155 8.43 7.13 18.21
N GLY A 156 7.73 7.73 19.17
CA GLY A 156 6.49 7.20 19.74
C GLY A 156 5.30 7.70 18.94
N TYR A 157 4.47 6.80 18.43
CA TYR A 157 3.29 7.12 17.62
C TYR A 157 2.08 6.30 18.07
N ARG A 158 0.86 6.79 17.83
CA ARG A 158 -0.37 6.08 18.24
C ARG A 158 -0.48 4.72 17.54
N LEU A 159 -0.98 3.74 18.29
CA LEU A 159 -1.11 2.34 17.90
C LEU A 159 -2.58 1.90 18.00
N ASN A 160 -2.86 0.70 17.50
CA ASN A 160 -4.14 -0.01 17.60
C ASN A 160 -5.36 0.89 17.32
N VAL A 161 -6.45 0.71 18.07
CA VAL A 161 -7.66 1.53 17.97
C VAL A 161 -7.37 3.04 18.11
N PHE A 162 -6.34 3.46 18.87
CA PHE A 162 -6.02 4.90 18.99
C PHE A 162 -5.38 5.49 17.74
N GLY A 163 -4.59 4.70 17.01
CA GLY A 163 -3.81 5.15 15.86
C GLY A 163 -4.42 4.80 14.50
N PHE A 164 -5.30 3.80 14.44
CA PHE A 164 -5.70 3.16 13.19
C PHE A 164 -7.19 2.79 13.12
N LEU A 165 -8.04 3.31 14.01
CA LEU A 165 -9.50 3.21 13.83
C LEU A 165 -9.92 3.99 12.58
N ALA A 166 -10.66 3.33 11.69
CA ALA A 166 -11.19 3.90 10.46
C ALA A 166 -12.69 3.57 10.34
N GLY A 167 -13.43 4.48 9.70
CA GLY A 167 -14.82 4.28 9.33
C GLY A 167 -15.49 5.56 8.83
N GLU A 168 -16.64 5.46 8.18
CA GLU A 168 -17.37 6.55 7.55
C GLU A 168 -17.70 7.67 8.53
N ALA A 169 -18.02 7.34 9.79
CA ALA A 169 -18.26 8.35 10.83
C ALA A 169 -17.05 9.29 11.03
N LEU A 170 -15.81 8.77 10.90
CA LEU A 170 -14.58 9.56 11.01
C LEU A 170 -14.30 10.38 9.72
N VAL A 171 -14.67 9.84 8.56
CA VAL A 171 -14.63 10.58 7.28
C VAL A 171 -15.54 11.79 7.35
N GLU A 172 -16.80 11.58 7.75
CA GLU A 172 -17.80 12.65 7.88
C GLU A 172 -17.37 13.73 8.87
N GLU A 173 -16.87 13.34 10.05
CA GLU A 173 -16.44 14.29 11.07
C GLU A 173 -15.25 15.15 10.62
N SER A 174 -14.29 14.54 9.92
CA SER A 174 -13.11 15.25 9.42
C SER A 174 -13.37 16.05 8.15
N GLY A 175 -14.56 15.92 7.53
CA GLY A 175 -14.82 16.48 6.21
C GLY A 175 -13.93 15.86 5.12
N GLY A 176 -13.49 14.62 5.32
CA GLY A 176 -12.58 13.92 4.42
C GLY A 176 -11.10 14.32 4.55
N GLU A 177 -10.70 15.05 5.59
CA GLU A 177 -9.30 15.48 5.77
C GLU A 177 -8.41 14.43 6.48
N ALA A 178 -9.00 13.48 7.21
CA ALA A 178 -8.29 12.38 7.85
C ALA A 178 -9.24 11.24 8.24
N VAL A 179 -8.87 10.00 7.93
CA VAL A 179 -9.56 8.79 8.39
C VAL A 179 -8.56 7.67 8.58
N GLY A 180 -8.59 7.03 9.74
CA GLY A 180 -7.54 6.08 10.10
C GLY A 180 -6.14 6.72 10.05
N ASN A 181 -5.11 5.89 9.87
CA ASN A 181 -3.72 6.29 9.61
C ASN A 181 -3.13 7.36 10.57
N TYR A 182 -3.75 7.64 11.71
CA TYR A 182 -3.32 8.69 12.65
C TYR A 182 -1.90 8.42 13.16
N GLY A 183 -1.55 7.15 13.39
CA GLY A 183 -0.18 6.75 13.73
C GLY A 183 0.85 7.06 12.64
N LEU A 184 0.48 7.03 11.35
CA LEU A 184 1.37 7.45 10.25
C LEU A 184 1.49 8.98 10.18
N TRP A 185 0.41 9.71 10.47
CA TRP A 185 0.47 11.15 10.60
C TRP A 185 1.30 11.61 11.79
N ASP A 186 1.28 10.87 12.91
CA ASP A 186 2.13 11.09 14.07
C ASP A 186 3.61 11.00 13.69
N GLN A 187 3.98 9.94 12.96
CA GLN A 187 5.34 9.77 12.43
C GLN A 187 5.75 10.90 11.50
N ARG A 188 4.85 11.37 10.62
CA ARG A 188 5.15 12.49 9.70
C ARG A 188 5.42 13.77 10.47
N LEU A 189 4.59 14.10 11.47
CA LEU A 189 4.80 15.28 12.31
C LEU A 189 6.07 15.16 13.18
N ALA A 190 6.41 13.95 13.63
CA ALA A 190 7.67 13.68 14.30
C ALA A 190 8.88 13.93 13.37
N MET A 191 8.79 13.53 12.09
CA MET A 191 9.82 13.82 11.09
C MET A 191 9.96 15.33 10.82
N ASP A 192 8.84 16.08 10.80
CA ASP A 192 8.87 17.54 10.71
C ASP A 192 9.62 18.15 11.91
N TRP A 193 9.31 17.69 13.13
CA TRP A 193 10.03 18.13 14.33
C TRP A 193 11.53 17.81 14.25
N VAL A 194 11.90 16.60 13.81
CA VAL A 194 13.31 16.20 13.67
C VAL A 194 14.01 17.12 12.67
N TYR A 195 13.42 17.35 11.51
CA TYR A 195 14.00 18.22 10.49
C TYR A 195 14.28 19.64 11.02
N ASP A 196 13.33 20.20 11.77
CA ASP A 196 13.42 21.57 12.27
C ASP A 196 14.40 21.73 13.46
N ASN A 197 14.65 20.66 14.23
CA ASN A 197 15.29 20.77 15.54
C ASN A 197 16.61 19.99 15.68
N ILE A 198 16.87 18.97 14.84
CA ILE A 198 17.95 18.01 15.13
C ILE A 198 19.36 18.62 15.04
N SER A 199 19.54 19.73 14.34
CA SER A 199 20.81 20.47 14.32
C SER A 199 21.25 20.97 15.70
N ALA A 200 20.31 21.23 16.62
CA ALA A 200 20.65 21.58 18.01
C ALA A 200 21.40 20.46 18.74
N PHE A 201 21.21 19.21 18.28
CA PHE A 201 21.84 18.01 18.82
C PHE A 201 23.10 17.59 18.04
N GLY A 202 23.53 18.38 17.04
CA GLY A 202 24.65 18.05 16.14
C GLY A 202 24.25 17.17 14.94
N GLY A 203 22.95 17.06 14.64
CA GLY A 203 22.45 16.30 13.50
C GLY A 203 22.43 17.10 12.21
N ASP A 204 22.60 16.41 11.09
CA ASP A 204 22.42 16.99 9.75
C ASP A 204 21.00 16.73 9.23
N PRO A 205 20.13 17.76 9.14
CA PRO A 205 18.78 17.61 8.60
C PRO A 205 18.78 17.32 7.09
N GLY A 206 19.90 17.50 6.39
CA GLY A 206 20.09 17.07 5.01
C GLY A 206 20.46 15.59 4.87
N ASN A 207 20.69 14.88 5.97
CA ASN A 207 21.13 13.49 5.98
C ASN A 207 20.29 12.63 6.95
N ILE A 208 18.99 12.56 6.67
CA ILE A 208 18.04 11.74 7.43
C ILE A 208 17.90 10.36 6.79
N ILE A 209 17.97 9.32 7.63
CA ILE A 209 17.72 7.92 7.30
C ILE A 209 16.43 7.51 7.98
N LEU A 210 15.49 6.95 7.21
CA LEU A 210 14.31 6.31 7.78
C LEU A 210 14.64 4.85 8.08
N ALA A 211 14.50 4.45 9.34
CA ALA A 211 14.76 3.08 9.78
C ALA A 211 13.55 2.51 10.52
N GLY A 212 13.28 1.23 10.33
CA GLY A 212 12.21 0.58 11.09
C GLY A 212 12.25 -0.93 11.05
N ARG A 213 11.59 -1.55 12.02
CA ARG A 213 11.44 -3.00 12.13
C ARG A 213 10.00 -3.42 12.04
N SER A 214 9.69 -4.49 11.30
CA SER A 214 8.33 -5.03 11.21
C SER A 214 7.35 -3.94 10.73
N ALA A 215 6.29 -3.65 11.48
CA ALA A 215 5.41 -2.49 11.23
C ALA A 215 6.15 -1.15 11.08
N GLY A 216 7.32 -0.98 11.70
CA GLY A 216 8.19 0.17 11.48
C GLY A 216 8.81 0.20 10.09
N ALA A 217 9.22 -0.95 9.52
CA ALA A 217 9.69 -1.03 8.14
C ALA A 217 8.54 -0.78 7.14
N TYR A 218 7.33 -1.26 7.45
CA TYR A 218 6.13 -0.85 6.73
C TYR A 218 5.96 0.67 6.77
N SER A 219 6.12 1.28 7.95
CA SER A 219 6.03 2.74 8.14
C SER A 219 7.06 3.48 7.29
N VAL A 220 8.31 3.02 7.23
CA VAL A 220 9.35 3.57 6.34
C VAL A 220 8.85 3.62 4.90
N LEU A 221 8.32 2.52 4.36
CA LEU A 221 7.80 2.49 2.99
C LEU A 221 6.53 3.35 2.81
N ALA A 222 5.65 3.41 3.80
CA ALA A 222 4.44 4.24 3.76
C ALA A 222 4.79 5.74 3.72
N GLN A 223 5.75 6.18 4.54
CA GLN A 223 6.27 7.56 4.51
C GLN A 223 6.89 7.88 3.14
N THR A 224 7.64 6.94 2.54
CA THR A 224 8.21 7.12 1.20
C THR A 224 7.14 7.23 0.12
N LEU A 225 6.11 6.38 0.14
CA LEU A 225 5.01 6.45 -0.82
C LEU A 225 4.23 7.77 -0.68
N TYR A 226 3.94 8.19 0.55
CA TYR A 226 3.31 9.49 0.79
C TYR A 226 4.18 10.64 0.29
N ASP A 227 5.49 10.62 0.55
CA ASP A 227 6.38 11.68 0.07
C ASP A 227 6.52 11.70 -1.46
N PHE A 228 6.31 10.57 -2.14
CA PHE A 228 6.38 10.48 -3.60
C PHE A 228 5.07 10.87 -4.29
N ARG A 229 3.92 10.52 -3.70
CA ARG A 229 2.60 10.62 -4.34
C ARG A 229 1.68 11.65 -3.70
N GLY A 230 1.95 12.04 -2.46
CA GLY A 230 1.18 13.05 -1.74
C GLY A 230 1.39 14.45 -2.31
N THR A 231 0.51 15.36 -1.90
CA THR A 231 0.49 16.75 -2.39
C THR A 231 1.62 17.62 -1.84
N ASP A 232 2.32 17.16 -0.80
CA ASP A 232 3.36 17.91 -0.09
C ASP A 232 4.65 17.09 0.04
N SER A 233 5.29 16.85 -1.11
CA SER A 233 6.60 16.17 -1.16
C SER A 233 7.69 17.05 -0.55
N GLN A 234 8.39 16.53 0.46
CA GLN A 234 9.39 17.30 1.19
C GLN A 234 10.84 16.88 0.87
N ASN A 235 11.05 15.67 0.34
CA ASN A 235 12.37 15.14 -0.02
C ASN A 235 13.42 15.29 1.09
N ARG A 236 13.05 14.89 2.32
CA ARG A 236 13.85 15.13 3.54
C ARG A 236 14.72 13.95 4.00
N PHE A 237 14.69 12.82 3.32
CA PHE A 237 15.47 11.63 3.68
C PHE A 237 16.22 11.10 2.46
N THR A 238 17.35 10.45 2.71
CA THR A 238 18.28 10.00 1.66
C THR A 238 18.41 8.48 1.62
N ARG A 239 18.08 7.78 2.70
CA ARG A 239 18.24 6.32 2.81
C ARG A 239 17.12 5.67 3.61
N MET A 240 16.91 4.38 3.35
CA MET A 240 15.89 3.55 3.99
C MET A 240 16.53 2.28 4.56
N ILE A 241 16.19 1.96 5.82
CA ILE A 241 16.57 0.73 6.50
C ILE A 241 15.30 0.00 6.94
N MET A 242 15.07 -1.19 6.40
CA MET A 242 13.83 -1.94 6.54
C MET A 242 14.12 -3.34 7.06
N TYR A 243 13.90 -3.55 8.36
CA TYR A 243 14.09 -4.85 8.99
C TYR A 243 12.78 -5.65 8.99
N SER A 244 12.75 -6.78 8.29
CA SER A 244 11.67 -7.79 8.31
C SER A 244 10.26 -7.26 7.96
N ASN A 245 10.12 -6.41 6.95
CA ASN A 245 8.80 -6.05 6.38
C ASN A 245 8.91 -5.20 5.10
N ALA A 246 7.83 -5.21 4.31
CA ALA A 246 7.47 -4.15 3.36
C ALA A 246 5.93 -4.15 3.19
N ILE A 247 5.38 -3.24 2.39
CA ILE A 247 3.92 -3.16 2.18
C ILE A 247 3.47 -4.34 1.29
N PRO A 248 2.59 -5.22 1.79
CA PRO A 248 2.35 -6.52 1.17
C PRO A 248 1.28 -6.55 0.08
N THR A 249 0.31 -5.64 0.21
CA THR A 249 -0.82 -5.46 -0.69
C THR A 249 -1.38 -4.05 -0.48
N GLN A 250 -2.28 -3.62 -1.36
CA GLN A 250 -3.07 -2.42 -1.12
C GLN A 250 -3.83 -2.62 0.20
N PRO A 251 -3.68 -1.73 1.20
CA PRO A 251 -4.35 -1.91 2.48
C PRO A 251 -5.88 -1.85 2.33
N LYS A 252 -6.58 -2.34 3.36
CA LYS A 252 -8.06 -2.27 3.43
C LYS A 252 -8.54 -0.85 3.11
N SER A 253 -9.63 -0.74 2.35
CA SER A 253 -10.33 0.54 2.20
C SER A 253 -10.99 0.95 3.52
N VAL A 254 -11.44 2.20 3.63
CA VAL A 254 -12.28 2.64 4.75
C VAL A 254 -13.55 1.77 4.85
N GLN A 255 -14.15 1.46 3.70
CA GLN A 255 -15.34 0.61 3.61
C GLN A 255 -15.11 -0.81 4.15
N ASP A 256 -13.92 -1.39 3.92
CA ASP A 256 -13.54 -2.70 4.47
C ASP A 256 -13.37 -2.68 6.01
N CYS A 257 -13.28 -1.50 6.62
CA CYS A 257 -13.13 -1.30 8.06
C CYS A 257 -14.45 -1.03 8.79
N GLU A 258 -15.58 -0.82 8.09
CA GLU A 258 -16.88 -0.57 8.73
C GLU A 258 -17.28 -1.68 9.69
N GLU A 259 -17.07 -2.96 9.32
CA GLU A 259 -17.39 -4.09 10.20
C GLU A 259 -16.58 -4.03 11.51
N GLN A 260 -15.30 -3.64 11.46
CA GLN A 260 -14.46 -3.48 12.64
C GLN A 260 -14.92 -2.29 13.51
N PHE A 261 -15.34 -1.19 12.88
CA PHE A 261 -15.88 -0.03 13.58
C PHE A 261 -17.21 -0.34 14.29
N ASP A 262 -18.11 -1.02 13.59
CA ASP A 262 -19.41 -1.41 14.12
C ASP A 262 -19.27 -2.47 15.23
N GLU A 263 -18.34 -3.42 15.10
CA GLU A 263 -18.03 -4.40 16.14
C GLU A 263 -17.53 -3.72 17.43
N LEU A 264 -16.69 -2.69 17.32
CA LEU A 264 -16.25 -1.88 18.47
C LEU A 264 -17.43 -1.15 19.11
N CYS A 265 -18.34 -0.58 18.31
CA CYS A 265 -19.56 0.06 18.82
C CYS A 265 -20.46 -0.94 19.56
N GLU A 266 -20.67 -2.13 18.98
CA GLU A 266 -21.47 -3.20 19.58
C GLU A 266 -20.88 -3.66 20.92
N TYR A 267 -19.56 -3.82 21.01
CA TYR A 267 -18.87 -4.21 22.24
C TYR A 267 -19.16 -3.26 23.41
N PHE A 268 -19.35 -1.96 23.13
CA PHE A 268 -19.64 -0.93 24.13
C PHE A 268 -21.12 -0.52 24.20
N ASP A 269 -22.03 -1.37 23.70
CA ASP A 269 -23.48 -1.14 23.71
C ASP A 269 -23.89 0.19 23.05
N ILE A 270 -23.16 0.62 22.00
CA ILE A 270 -23.47 1.81 21.21
C ILE A 270 -24.44 1.41 20.09
N PRO A 271 -25.68 1.95 20.06
CA PRO A 271 -26.66 1.55 19.04
C PRO A 271 -26.22 1.88 17.61
N GLN A 272 -26.44 0.94 16.70
CA GLN A 272 -25.98 1.03 15.31
C GLN A 272 -26.71 2.10 14.48
N ASP A 273 -27.92 2.47 14.88
CA ASP A 273 -28.77 3.46 14.24
C ASP A 273 -28.47 4.91 14.65
N LEU A 274 -27.53 5.12 15.58
CA LEU A 274 -27.06 6.45 15.93
C LEU A 274 -26.30 7.10 14.77
N LYS A 275 -26.34 8.44 14.72
CA LYS A 275 -25.53 9.21 13.77
C LYS A 275 -24.04 9.01 14.07
N GLY A 276 -23.20 9.08 13.03
CA GLY A 276 -21.75 8.93 13.16
C GLY A 276 -21.14 9.82 14.25
N SER A 277 -21.53 11.10 14.30
CA SER A 277 -21.08 12.03 15.35
C SER A 277 -21.44 11.56 16.77
N GLU A 278 -22.63 11.01 16.98
CA GLU A 278 -23.08 10.53 18.29
C GLU A 278 -22.37 9.22 18.68
N LYS A 279 -22.09 8.33 17.71
CA LYS A 279 -21.25 7.14 17.94
C LYS A 279 -19.85 7.57 18.40
N LEU A 280 -19.22 8.52 17.71
CA LEU A 280 -17.89 9.03 18.04
C LEU A 280 -17.83 9.73 19.40
N ASP A 281 -18.83 10.54 19.76
CA ASP A 281 -18.91 11.18 21.08
C ASP A 281 -18.94 10.15 22.20
N ARG A 282 -19.73 9.07 22.04
CA ARG A 282 -19.77 7.95 23.00
C ARG A 282 -18.44 7.22 23.06
N LEU A 283 -17.86 6.86 21.92
CA LEU A 283 -16.57 6.18 21.85
C LEU A 283 -15.43 7.01 22.50
N ARG A 284 -15.43 8.34 22.34
CA ARG A 284 -14.46 9.24 22.99
C ARG A 284 -14.63 9.36 24.50
N SER A 285 -15.83 9.07 25.02
CA SER A 285 -16.10 9.06 26.46
C SER A 285 -15.54 7.81 27.17
N ILE A 286 -15.18 6.77 26.42
CA ILE A 286 -14.59 5.54 26.94
C ILE A 286 -13.13 5.79 27.34
N SER A 287 -12.71 5.20 28.46
CA SER A 287 -11.33 5.32 28.93
C SER A 287 -10.34 4.62 28.00
N SER A 288 -9.07 5.05 28.01
CA SER A 288 -8.02 4.38 27.23
C SER A 288 -7.79 2.93 27.66
N ASP A 289 -8.02 2.63 28.94
CA ASP A 289 -7.81 1.29 29.50
C ASP A 289 -8.92 0.34 29.07
N ASP A 290 -10.18 0.81 29.06
CA ASP A 290 -11.32 0.02 28.58
C ASP A 290 -11.21 -0.24 27.07
N LEU A 291 -10.87 0.79 26.28
CA LEU A 291 -10.61 0.64 24.84
C LEU A 291 -9.47 -0.35 24.57
N SER A 292 -8.36 -0.26 25.32
CA SER A 292 -7.23 -1.18 25.16
C SER A 292 -7.62 -2.62 25.53
N SER A 293 -8.44 -2.79 26.56
CA SER A 293 -8.91 -4.10 27.01
C SER A 293 -9.86 -4.75 26.01
N ALA A 294 -10.71 -3.94 25.35
CA ALA A 294 -11.67 -4.43 24.35
C ALA A 294 -11.00 -5.07 23.14
N ILE A 295 -9.81 -4.60 22.73
CA ILE A 295 -9.15 -5.03 21.48
C ILE A 295 -9.07 -6.56 21.38
N MET A 296 -8.67 -7.25 22.44
CA MET A 296 -8.48 -8.71 22.44
C MET A 296 -9.78 -9.51 22.42
N GLU A 297 -10.91 -8.87 22.66
CA GLU A 297 -12.24 -9.50 22.68
C GLU A 297 -12.95 -9.37 21.30
N LEU A 298 -12.42 -8.56 20.39
CA LEU A 298 -12.96 -8.38 19.04
C LEU A 298 -12.50 -9.51 18.11
N LYS A 299 -13.34 -9.88 17.15
CA LYS A 299 -12.95 -10.74 16.03
C LYS A 299 -11.98 -10.00 15.10
N ASN A 300 -12.32 -8.77 14.74
CA ASN A 300 -11.47 -7.86 13.97
C ASN A 300 -10.58 -7.06 14.93
N HIS A 301 -9.69 -7.73 15.64
CA HIS A 301 -8.86 -7.15 16.72
C HIS A 301 -7.60 -6.42 16.24
N THR A 302 -7.30 -6.40 14.94
CA THR A 302 -6.08 -5.77 14.42
C THR A 302 -6.41 -4.50 13.64
N PHE A 303 -6.05 -3.33 14.20
CA PHE A 303 -6.23 -2.02 13.57
C PHE A 303 -4.95 -1.61 12.83
N ARG A 304 -5.01 -1.44 11.51
CA ARG A 304 -3.83 -1.27 10.64
C ARG A 304 -4.00 -0.06 9.71
N PRO A 305 -2.93 0.36 9.01
CA PRO A 305 -3.07 1.35 7.97
C PRO A 305 -4.13 0.98 6.93
N VAL A 306 -4.85 1.98 6.43
CA VAL A 306 -5.96 1.86 5.46
C VAL A 306 -5.68 2.68 4.21
N THR A 307 -6.29 2.30 3.09
CA THR A 307 -6.32 3.08 1.86
C THR A 307 -7.36 4.19 2.02
N ASP A 308 -6.88 5.40 2.32
CA ASP A 308 -7.69 6.60 2.55
C ASP A 308 -7.65 7.59 1.38
N ASN A 309 -6.80 7.35 0.37
CA ASN A 309 -6.51 8.30 -0.71
C ASN A 309 -6.02 9.68 -0.23
N LEU A 310 -5.49 9.76 0.99
CA LEU A 310 -4.89 10.94 1.59
C LEU A 310 -3.44 10.68 1.97
N PHE A 311 -3.21 9.73 2.89
CA PHE A 311 -1.88 9.28 3.25
C PHE A 311 -1.48 8.10 2.35
N ILE A 312 -2.29 7.04 2.35
CA ILE A 312 -2.08 5.85 1.54
C ILE A 312 -3.02 5.92 0.34
N HIS A 313 -2.44 6.28 -0.80
CA HIS A 313 -3.15 6.36 -2.07
C HIS A 313 -3.39 4.96 -2.64
N SER A 314 -4.55 4.77 -3.26
CA SER A 314 -4.86 3.57 -4.05
C SER A 314 -3.84 3.33 -5.18
N GLY A 315 -3.76 2.12 -5.72
CA GLY A 315 -2.88 1.81 -6.86
C GLY A 315 -1.38 1.75 -6.54
N ILE A 316 -0.98 1.41 -5.31
CA ILE A 316 0.44 1.25 -4.94
C ILE A 316 1.18 0.30 -5.88
N PHE A 317 0.56 -0.85 -6.19
CA PHE A 317 1.18 -1.87 -7.04
C PHE A 317 1.16 -1.49 -8.51
N ASP A 318 0.27 -0.61 -8.94
CA ASP A 318 0.27 -0.07 -10.30
C ASP A 318 1.44 0.90 -10.48
N TYR A 319 1.67 1.73 -9.46
CA TYR A 319 2.81 2.64 -9.34
C TYR A 319 4.17 1.92 -9.23
N TYR A 320 4.17 0.68 -8.72
CA TYR A 320 5.30 -0.21 -8.86
C TYR A 320 5.37 -0.76 -10.29
N ARG A 321 4.30 -1.36 -10.82
CA ARG A 321 4.30 -2.04 -12.13
C ARG A 321 4.78 -1.15 -13.27
N ASP A 322 4.31 0.09 -13.35
CA ASP A 322 4.68 1.07 -14.38
C ASP A 322 6.10 1.67 -14.24
N GLY A 323 6.81 1.31 -13.16
CA GLY A 323 8.16 1.75 -12.84
C GLY A 323 8.25 3.17 -12.28
N SER A 324 7.14 3.86 -12.02
CA SER A 324 7.12 5.25 -11.55
C SER A 324 7.76 5.39 -10.17
N PHE A 325 7.48 4.45 -9.25
CA PHE A 325 8.16 4.42 -7.94
C PHE A 325 9.69 4.35 -8.09
N ALA A 326 10.20 3.43 -8.90
CA ALA A 326 11.63 3.24 -9.09
C ALA A 326 12.31 4.44 -9.77
N ARG A 327 11.62 5.09 -10.72
CA ARG A 327 12.11 6.33 -11.34
C ARG A 327 12.26 7.45 -10.31
N GLU A 328 11.27 7.66 -9.45
CA GLU A 328 11.35 8.70 -8.42
C GLU A 328 12.40 8.35 -7.35
N PHE A 329 12.49 7.09 -6.95
CA PHE A 329 13.53 6.57 -6.04
C PHE A 329 14.94 6.85 -6.56
N LYS A 330 15.18 6.52 -7.83
CA LYS A 330 16.46 6.77 -8.52
C LYS A 330 16.76 8.26 -8.68
N LYS A 331 15.76 9.05 -9.09
CA LYS A 331 15.89 10.51 -9.27
C LYS A 331 16.33 11.20 -7.97
N ARG A 332 15.85 10.72 -6.83
CA ARG A 332 16.22 11.22 -5.49
C ARG A 332 17.52 10.64 -4.94
N GLY A 333 18.15 9.71 -5.66
CA GLY A 333 19.39 9.06 -5.21
C GLY A 333 19.23 8.24 -3.94
N LEU A 334 18.03 7.69 -3.68
CA LEU A 334 17.79 6.91 -2.47
C LEU A 334 18.57 5.60 -2.48
N LYS A 335 18.91 5.10 -1.29
CA LYS A 335 19.49 3.77 -1.06
C LYS A 335 18.63 2.97 -0.08
N LEU A 336 18.63 1.65 -0.24
CA LEU A 336 17.81 0.71 0.53
C LEU A 336 18.69 -0.36 1.18
N LEU A 337 18.58 -0.53 2.50
CA LEU A 337 19.01 -1.72 3.22
C LEU A 337 17.77 -2.48 3.69
N ILE A 338 17.57 -3.71 3.24
CA ILE A 338 16.36 -4.49 3.51
C ILE A 338 16.70 -5.96 3.74
N GLY A 339 16.05 -6.60 4.69
CA GLY A 339 16.29 -8.02 4.93
C GLY A 339 15.37 -8.60 5.97
N GLU A 340 15.66 -9.82 6.37
CA GLU A 340 14.80 -10.64 7.22
C GLU A 340 15.61 -11.65 8.05
N VAL A 341 14.92 -12.39 8.91
CA VAL A 341 15.51 -13.54 9.62
C VAL A 341 15.09 -14.85 8.96
N LEU A 342 15.78 -15.95 9.28
CA LEU A 342 15.51 -17.26 8.68
C LEU A 342 14.08 -17.75 8.97
N ASP A 343 13.67 -17.74 10.24
CA ASP A 343 12.46 -18.42 10.74
C ASP A 343 11.34 -17.43 11.10
N GLU A 344 11.11 -16.43 10.22
CA GLU A 344 10.06 -15.40 10.36
C GLU A 344 8.70 -15.94 10.82
N ASP A 345 8.29 -17.10 10.31
CA ASP A 345 6.97 -17.71 10.54
C ASP A 345 6.74 -18.21 11.96
N THR A 346 7.78 -18.51 12.72
CA THR A 346 7.62 -19.20 14.02
C THR A 346 6.96 -18.31 15.09
N LEU A 347 7.24 -17.00 15.10
CA LEU A 347 6.55 -16.07 16.01
C LEU A 347 5.11 -15.81 15.55
N TYR A 348 4.90 -15.65 14.25
CA TYR A 348 3.55 -15.47 13.70
C TYR A 348 2.66 -16.68 13.97
N ALA A 349 3.21 -17.90 13.87
CA ALA A 349 2.47 -19.13 14.12
C ALA A 349 1.84 -19.21 15.52
N VAL A 350 2.42 -18.54 16.51
CA VAL A 350 1.96 -18.57 17.91
C VAL A 350 1.27 -17.28 18.36
N THR A 351 1.31 -16.22 17.55
CA THR A 351 0.72 -14.92 17.89
C THR A 351 -0.69 -14.85 17.31
N ASN A 352 -1.71 -14.85 18.17
CA ASN A 352 -3.13 -14.95 17.81
C ASN A 352 -3.42 -16.11 16.83
N PRO A 353 -3.05 -17.35 17.19
CA PRO A 353 -3.18 -18.48 16.30
C PRO A 353 -4.65 -18.85 16.06
N PRO A 354 -5.01 -19.32 14.85
CA PRO A 354 -6.36 -19.77 14.58
C PRO A 354 -6.69 -21.08 15.33
N ASP A 355 -7.97 -21.31 15.54
CA ASP A 355 -8.50 -22.63 15.84
C ASP A 355 -8.36 -23.57 14.62
N PRO A 356 -8.41 -24.89 14.81
CA PRO A 356 -8.09 -25.85 13.74
C PRO A 356 -9.23 -26.02 12.72
N ASN A 357 -9.59 -24.93 12.05
CA ASN A 357 -10.60 -24.89 11.00
C ASN A 357 -10.38 -23.68 10.05
N VAL A 358 -10.97 -23.75 8.85
CA VAL A 358 -10.80 -22.74 7.80
C VAL A 358 -11.41 -21.39 8.19
N GLU A 359 -12.53 -21.38 8.91
CA GLU A 359 -13.22 -20.15 9.30
C GLU A 359 -12.35 -19.30 10.25
N SER A 360 -11.76 -19.93 11.27
CA SER A 360 -10.85 -19.25 12.19
C SER A 360 -9.58 -18.78 11.49
N LEU A 361 -9.01 -19.59 10.59
CA LEU A 361 -7.87 -19.17 9.77
C LEU A 361 -8.23 -17.97 8.89
N HIS A 362 -9.42 -17.95 8.29
CA HIS A 362 -9.90 -16.83 7.48
C HIS A 362 -9.98 -15.55 8.30
N VAL A 363 -10.60 -15.59 9.48
CA VAL A 363 -10.66 -14.45 10.40
C VAL A 363 -9.26 -13.95 10.76
N GLN A 364 -8.33 -14.84 11.13
CA GLN A 364 -6.97 -14.43 11.49
C GLN A 364 -6.18 -13.83 10.31
N ILE A 365 -6.34 -14.34 9.10
CA ILE A 365 -5.71 -13.75 7.90
C ILE A 365 -6.37 -12.41 7.54
N SER A 366 -7.69 -12.29 7.68
CA SER A 366 -8.44 -11.06 7.40
C SER A 366 -8.06 -9.89 8.32
N ASN A 367 -7.50 -10.16 9.50
CA ASN A 367 -6.93 -9.14 10.38
C ASN A 367 -5.69 -8.45 9.78
N TYR A 368 -5.03 -9.05 8.78
CA TYR A 368 -3.85 -8.49 8.10
C TYR A 368 -4.13 -7.98 6.68
N TYR A 369 -5.14 -8.53 6.00
CA TYR A 369 -5.35 -8.32 4.57
C TYR A 369 -6.81 -7.97 4.22
N PRO A 370 -7.06 -7.24 3.10
CA PRO A 370 -8.41 -7.05 2.58
C PRO A 370 -9.12 -8.38 2.24
N PRO A 371 -10.47 -8.42 2.25
CA PRO A 371 -11.23 -9.65 2.02
C PRO A 371 -10.82 -10.41 0.75
N HIS A 372 -10.70 -9.70 -0.38
CA HIS A 372 -10.33 -10.30 -1.66
C HIS A 372 -8.91 -10.89 -1.68
N VAL A 373 -7.97 -10.31 -0.92
CA VAL A 373 -6.59 -10.82 -0.78
C VAL A 373 -6.58 -12.05 0.12
N THR A 374 -7.30 -12.00 1.23
CA THR A 374 -7.48 -13.13 2.16
C THR A 374 -7.96 -14.37 1.42
N ASP A 375 -9.00 -14.24 0.60
CA ASP A 375 -9.55 -15.36 -0.16
C ASP A 375 -8.56 -15.93 -1.18
N ARG A 376 -7.74 -15.09 -1.83
CA ARG A 376 -6.71 -15.55 -2.77
C ARG A 376 -5.58 -16.28 -2.05
N LEU A 377 -5.12 -15.77 -0.91
CA LEU A 377 -4.08 -16.43 -0.11
C LEU A 377 -4.54 -17.82 0.35
N LEU A 378 -5.75 -17.95 0.88
CA LEU A 378 -6.26 -19.23 1.38
C LEU A 378 -6.44 -20.29 0.27
N LYS A 379 -6.68 -19.87 -0.97
CA LYS A 379 -6.73 -20.76 -2.14
C LYS A 379 -5.34 -21.19 -2.62
N HIS A 380 -4.31 -20.37 -2.38
CA HIS A 380 -2.95 -20.65 -2.82
C HIS A 380 -2.25 -21.70 -1.95
N TYR A 381 -2.46 -21.64 -0.64
CA TYR A 381 -1.79 -22.52 0.30
C TYR A 381 -2.54 -23.84 0.49
N ALA A 382 -1.81 -24.95 0.56
CA ALA A 382 -2.39 -26.25 0.91
C ALA A 382 -2.80 -26.27 2.39
N LEU A 383 -4.11 -26.26 2.66
CA LEU A 383 -4.65 -26.20 4.02
C LEU A 383 -4.68 -27.58 4.70
N PRO A 384 -4.33 -27.66 5.99
CA PRO A 384 -4.39 -28.90 6.76
C PRO A 384 -5.79 -29.53 6.78
N GLN A 385 -5.87 -30.86 6.71
CA GLN A 385 -7.12 -31.63 6.83
C GLN A 385 -7.20 -32.37 8.17
N THR A 386 -6.70 -31.75 9.24
CA THR A 386 -6.55 -32.33 10.58
C THR A 386 -7.17 -31.42 11.64
N LYS A 387 -7.48 -31.97 12.81
CA LYS A 387 -7.88 -31.23 14.01
C LYS A 387 -6.68 -30.80 14.88
N ASP A 388 -5.47 -31.14 14.46
CA ASP A 388 -4.24 -30.77 15.17
C ASP A 388 -3.96 -29.27 15.03
N LYS A 389 -4.02 -28.53 16.15
CA LYS A 389 -3.82 -27.09 16.21
C LYS A 389 -2.43 -26.66 15.71
N GLU A 390 -1.40 -27.47 15.93
CA GLU A 390 -0.03 -27.11 15.55
C GLU A 390 0.11 -27.02 14.01
N ALA A 391 -0.59 -27.87 13.26
CA ALA A 391 -0.60 -27.81 11.80
C ALA A 391 -1.22 -26.51 11.27
N TRP A 392 -2.30 -26.04 11.92
CA TRP A 392 -2.97 -24.78 11.57
C TRP A 392 -2.14 -23.55 11.96
N GLN A 393 -1.45 -23.61 13.11
CA GLN A 393 -0.49 -22.59 13.53
C GLN A 393 0.66 -22.44 12.53
N LYS A 394 1.25 -23.56 12.10
CA LYS A 394 2.34 -23.55 11.11
C LYS A 394 1.93 -22.94 9.78
N ILE A 395 0.76 -23.32 9.25
CA ILE A 395 0.31 -22.75 7.96
C ILE A 395 -0.04 -21.27 8.11
N PHE A 396 -0.65 -20.86 9.23
CA PHE A 396 -0.92 -19.45 9.53
C PHE A 396 0.38 -18.64 9.59
N GLY A 397 1.37 -19.09 10.37
CA GLY A 397 2.68 -18.45 10.46
C GLY A 397 3.36 -18.32 9.11
N ARG A 398 3.30 -19.38 8.28
CA ARG A 398 3.85 -19.35 6.92
C ARG A 398 3.14 -18.33 6.03
N ILE A 399 1.80 -18.30 5.99
CA ILE A 399 1.04 -17.33 5.19
C ILE A 399 1.39 -15.90 5.61
N VAL A 400 1.44 -15.63 6.92
CA VAL A 400 1.72 -14.30 7.43
C VAL A 400 3.17 -13.89 7.16
N ALA A 401 4.16 -14.76 7.39
CA ALA A 401 5.56 -14.45 7.12
C ALA A 401 5.85 -14.27 5.63
N ASP A 402 5.35 -15.18 4.79
CA ASP A 402 5.52 -15.06 3.34
C ASP A 402 4.85 -13.78 2.82
N GLY A 403 3.63 -13.49 3.31
CA GLY A 403 2.84 -12.35 2.86
C GLY A 403 3.22 -10.99 3.44
N GLN A 404 3.67 -10.88 4.70
CA GLN A 404 4.04 -9.60 5.34
C GLN A 404 5.53 -9.25 5.21
N VAL A 405 6.39 -10.27 5.12
CA VAL A 405 7.84 -10.07 5.18
C VAL A 405 8.51 -10.47 3.89
N ARG A 406 8.40 -11.75 3.51
CA ARG A 406 9.29 -12.34 2.53
C ARG A 406 8.98 -11.88 1.10
N ALA A 407 7.74 -12.09 0.65
CA ALA A 407 7.33 -11.74 -0.72
C ALA A 407 7.34 -10.21 -0.99
N PRO A 408 6.86 -9.35 -0.09
CA PRO A 408 6.85 -7.90 -0.33
C PRO A 408 8.24 -7.29 -0.44
N SER A 409 9.19 -7.75 0.39
CA SER A 409 10.60 -7.31 0.34
C SER A 409 11.22 -7.61 -1.03
N ARG A 410 11.03 -8.84 -1.53
CA ARG A 410 11.54 -9.26 -2.84
C ARG A 410 10.89 -8.50 -3.97
N TYR A 411 9.58 -8.28 -3.91
CA TYR A 411 8.88 -7.52 -4.94
C TYR A 411 9.34 -6.05 -5.00
N LEU A 412 9.59 -5.42 -3.86
CA LEU A 412 10.13 -4.06 -3.80
C LEU A 412 11.52 -4.00 -4.45
N VAL A 413 12.41 -4.92 -4.10
CA VAL A 413 13.76 -5.00 -4.68
C VAL A 413 13.70 -5.27 -6.19
N ASP A 414 12.94 -6.28 -6.61
CA ASP A 414 12.75 -6.63 -8.02
C ASP A 414 12.25 -5.42 -8.80
N ASN A 415 11.25 -4.72 -8.26
CA ASN A 415 10.71 -3.51 -8.86
C ASN A 415 11.75 -2.41 -9.06
N LEU A 416 12.59 -2.16 -8.06
CA LEU A 416 13.62 -1.13 -8.15
C LEU A 416 14.69 -1.51 -9.19
N VAL A 417 15.22 -2.72 -9.11
CA VAL A 417 16.34 -3.17 -9.96
C VAL A 417 15.89 -3.36 -11.41
N ARG A 418 14.75 -4.01 -11.66
CA ARG A 418 14.23 -4.21 -13.04
C ARG A 418 13.91 -2.91 -13.77
N ASN A 419 13.66 -1.83 -13.02
CA ASN A 419 13.41 -0.49 -13.57
C ASN A 419 14.66 0.41 -13.52
N GLY A 420 15.85 -0.20 -13.38
CA GLY A 420 17.13 0.46 -13.63
C GLY A 420 17.76 1.17 -12.43
N LEU A 421 17.36 0.83 -11.19
CA LEU A 421 18.17 1.15 -10.02
C LEU A 421 19.41 0.24 -9.99
N ASP A 422 20.58 0.83 -9.76
CA ASP A 422 21.83 0.09 -9.61
C ASP A 422 21.81 -0.73 -8.31
N ILE A 423 22.13 -2.01 -8.40
CA ILE A 423 22.14 -2.96 -7.28
C ILE A 423 23.04 -2.51 -6.12
N LYS A 424 24.09 -1.72 -6.39
CA LYS A 424 24.94 -1.15 -5.33
C LYS A 424 24.17 -0.26 -4.33
N ASN A 425 23.00 0.24 -4.73
CA ASN A 425 22.12 1.05 -3.88
C ASN A 425 21.06 0.22 -3.14
N VAL A 426 21.07 -1.11 -3.28
CA VAL A 426 20.13 -2.03 -2.62
C VAL A 426 20.90 -3.15 -1.91
N TRP A 427 20.97 -3.08 -0.59
CA TRP A 427 21.69 -4.02 0.26
C TRP A 427 20.70 -4.98 0.90
N ARG A 428 20.80 -6.26 0.52
CA ARG A 428 19.93 -7.31 1.03
C ARG A 428 20.62 -8.19 2.05
N TYR A 429 19.94 -8.51 3.15
CA TYR A 429 20.48 -9.39 4.17
C TYR A 429 19.53 -10.50 4.62
N LEU A 430 20.11 -11.57 5.17
CA LEU A 430 19.42 -12.62 5.92
C LEU A 430 20.19 -12.93 7.21
N ILE A 431 19.52 -12.91 8.37
CA ILE A 431 20.11 -13.37 9.62
C ILE A 431 19.62 -14.79 9.92
N ALA A 432 20.53 -15.76 9.81
CA ALA A 432 20.30 -17.18 10.04
C ALA A 432 21.10 -17.72 11.23
N TYR A 433 21.84 -16.86 11.94
CA TYR A 433 22.56 -17.21 13.16
C TYR A 433 21.74 -16.89 14.40
N ARG A 434 21.61 -17.88 15.29
CA ARG A 434 20.97 -17.71 16.59
C ARG A 434 22.03 -17.46 17.65
N LEU A 435 22.05 -16.25 18.21
CA LEU A 435 22.94 -15.88 19.31
C LEU A 435 22.73 -16.81 20.53
N SER A 436 23.82 -17.28 21.10
CA SER A 436 23.93 -18.28 22.16
C SER A 436 23.22 -17.88 23.45
N PHE A 437 23.17 -16.57 23.75
CA PHE A 437 22.45 -16.05 24.90
C PHE A 437 20.93 -16.04 24.72
N ILE A 438 20.41 -16.22 23.50
CA ILE A 438 19.00 -16.52 23.22
C ILE A 438 18.76 -18.00 23.54
N ASN A 439 18.84 -18.34 24.81
CA ASN A 439 18.58 -19.69 25.32
C ASN A 439 17.08 -19.95 25.47
N ASN A 440 16.71 -21.17 25.91
CA ASN A 440 15.30 -21.58 26.06
C ASN A 440 14.49 -20.74 27.06
N ASN A 441 15.12 -19.95 27.94
CA ASN A 441 14.41 -19.02 28.82
C ASN A 441 14.03 -17.72 28.11
N VAL A 442 14.69 -17.39 26.99
CA VAL A 442 14.37 -16.23 26.14
C VAL A 442 13.38 -16.64 25.06
N ALA A 443 13.69 -17.72 24.34
CA ALA A 443 12.79 -18.34 23.38
C ALA A 443 13.17 -19.81 23.17
N PRO A 444 12.22 -20.74 23.01
CA PRO A 444 12.53 -22.15 22.76
C PRO A 444 13.39 -22.34 21.50
N ALA A 445 14.25 -23.36 21.49
CA ALA A 445 15.05 -23.72 20.30
C ALA A 445 14.20 -24.00 19.04
N SER A 446 12.94 -24.44 19.21
CA SER A 446 12.00 -24.66 18.11
C SER A 446 11.62 -23.39 17.34
N PHE A 447 11.92 -22.21 17.87
CA PHE A 447 11.71 -20.92 17.18
C PHE A 447 12.81 -20.60 16.16
N GLY A 448 13.95 -21.31 16.17
CA GLY A 448 15.06 -21.01 15.26
C GLY A 448 15.55 -19.57 15.40
N VAL A 449 15.72 -18.84 14.29
CA VAL A 449 15.94 -17.38 14.28
C VAL A 449 14.62 -16.69 13.91
N SER A 450 13.76 -16.53 14.91
CA SER A 450 12.41 -16.00 14.75
C SER A 450 12.37 -14.49 14.56
N HIS A 451 11.23 -13.97 14.09
CA HIS A 451 10.99 -12.55 13.88
C HIS A 451 11.47 -11.70 15.07
N ALA A 452 12.25 -10.66 14.78
CA ALA A 452 12.88 -9.76 15.76
C ALA A 452 13.95 -10.38 16.70
N MET A 453 14.40 -11.63 16.47
CA MET A 453 15.55 -12.20 17.20
C MET A 453 16.90 -11.59 16.79
N ASP A 454 16.92 -10.82 15.72
CA ASP A 454 18.07 -10.03 15.25
C ASP A 454 18.25 -8.70 16.00
N ARG A 455 17.31 -8.31 16.87
CA ARG A 455 17.40 -7.12 17.72
C ARG A 455 18.76 -6.93 18.40
N PRO A 456 19.34 -7.96 19.06
CA PRO A 456 20.60 -7.80 19.75
C PRO A 456 21.78 -7.51 18.81
N ILE A 457 21.71 -7.96 17.55
CA ILE A 457 22.72 -7.68 16.53
C ILE A 457 22.64 -6.21 16.14
N TRP A 458 21.46 -5.75 15.69
CA TRP A 458 21.27 -4.38 15.19
C TRP A 458 21.44 -3.31 16.25
N ASN A 459 21.07 -3.59 17.51
CA ASN A 459 21.29 -2.67 18.64
C ASN A 459 22.67 -2.83 19.28
N TYR A 460 23.49 -3.76 18.79
CA TYR A 460 24.80 -4.09 19.34
C TYR A 460 24.74 -4.35 20.87
N SER A 461 23.84 -5.25 21.27
CA SER A 461 23.49 -5.50 22.67
C SER A 461 24.51 -6.41 23.36
N ILE A 462 25.65 -5.84 23.74
CA ILE A 462 26.74 -6.55 24.44
C ILE A 462 26.45 -6.86 25.92
N THR A 463 25.37 -6.30 26.48
CA THR A 463 24.94 -6.51 27.89
C THR A 463 24.60 -7.98 28.20
N HIS A 464 24.31 -8.77 27.18
CA HIS A 464 24.00 -10.20 27.28
C HIS A 464 25.24 -11.10 27.28
N ASN A 465 26.45 -10.52 27.28
CA ASN A 465 27.74 -11.23 27.24
C ASN A 465 27.86 -12.21 26.05
N PRO A 466 27.80 -11.74 24.79
CA PRO A 466 28.10 -12.59 23.64
C PRO A 466 29.49 -13.24 23.77
N THR A 467 29.69 -14.42 23.19
CA THR A 467 31.03 -15.03 23.14
C THR A 467 31.99 -14.14 22.34
N PRO A 468 33.32 -14.30 22.48
CA PRO A 468 34.29 -13.55 21.66
C PRO A 468 34.04 -13.69 20.16
N GLU A 469 33.66 -14.88 19.70
CA GLU A 469 33.34 -15.18 18.30
C GLU A 469 32.05 -14.48 17.86
N GLU A 470 31.00 -14.52 18.69
CA GLU A 470 29.75 -13.78 18.43
C GLU A 470 29.96 -12.27 18.40
N LYS A 471 30.81 -11.76 19.30
CA LYS A 471 31.16 -10.34 19.31
C LYS A 471 31.88 -9.96 18.01
N GLN A 472 32.83 -10.78 17.55
CA GLN A 472 33.49 -10.55 16.27
C GLN A 472 32.48 -10.57 15.11
N LEU A 473 31.55 -11.53 15.11
CA LEU A 473 30.49 -11.63 14.10
C LEU A 473 29.59 -10.37 14.10
N MET A 474 29.22 -9.88 15.28
CA MET A 474 28.47 -8.63 15.44
C MET A 474 29.27 -7.40 14.98
N ASP A 475 30.58 -7.35 15.26
CA ASP A 475 31.49 -6.28 14.82
C ASP A 475 31.56 -6.21 13.29
N GLU A 476 31.70 -7.37 12.63
CA GLU A 476 31.70 -7.51 11.17
C GLU A 476 30.34 -7.09 10.59
N TRP A 477 29.23 -7.53 11.18
CA TRP A 477 27.89 -7.18 10.69
C TRP A 477 27.55 -5.69 10.83
N ILE A 478 27.86 -5.08 11.98
CA ILE A 478 27.62 -3.64 12.20
C ILE A 478 28.57 -2.76 11.38
N SER A 479 29.67 -3.30 10.84
CA SER A 479 30.50 -2.56 9.88
C SER A 479 29.72 -2.15 8.62
N ASP A 480 28.86 -3.03 8.09
CA ASP A 480 28.00 -2.70 6.96
C ASP A 480 26.96 -1.63 7.34
N LEU A 481 26.34 -1.74 8.52
CA LEU A 481 25.39 -0.74 8.98
C LEU A 481 26.03 0.65 9.07
N ARG A 482 27.26 0.73 9.59
CA ARG A 482 28.01 1.98 9.67
C ARG A 482 28.26 2.56 8.29
N ALA A 483 28.77 1.75 7.37
CA ALA A 483 29.04 2.18 6.00
C ALA A 483 27.76 2.69 5.30
N PHE A 484 26.64 2.00 5.48
CA PHE A 484 25.36 2.42 4.92
C PHE A 484 24.85 3.74 5.50
N VAL A 485 24.92 3.91 6.83
CA VAL A 485 24.46 5.13 7.52
C VAL A 485 25.35 6.33 7.21
N ASN A 486 26.66 6.10 7.09
CA ASN A 486 27.65 7.13 6.75
C ASN A 486 27.74 7.41 5.25
N ASP A 487 27.03 6.64 4.42
CA ASP A 487 27.01 6.77 2.97
C ASP A 487 28.38 6.56 2.30
N GLU A 488 29.15 5.59 2.80
CA GLU A 488 30.49 5.29 2.31
C GLU A 488 30.45 4.75 0.87
N GLU A 489 30.80 5.59 -0.12
CA GLU A 489 30.66 5.27 -1.55
C GLU A 489 31.48 4.05 -2.02
N ASP A 490 32.64 3.83 -1.40
CA ASP A 490 33.58 2.76 -1.77
C ASP A 490 33.39 1.46 -0.95
N HIS A 491 32.38 1.40 -0.08
CA HIS A 491 32.14 0.20 0.72
C HIS A 491 31.57 -0.93 -0.12
N ASP A 492 32.30 -2.05 -0.19
CA ASP A 492 31.85 -3.25 -0.89
C ASP A 492 30.94 -4.10 0.01
N TYR A 493 29.63 -4.03 -0.25
CA TYR A 493 28.66 -4.87 0.43
C TYR A 493 28.70 -6.33 -0.04
N GLY A 494 29.24 -6.63 -1.23
CA GLY A 494 29.46 -7.99 -1.74
C GLY A 494 28.32 -8.60 -2.55
N THR A 495 27.08 -8.09 -2.49
CA THR A 495 26.00 -8.55 -3.38
C THR A 495 26.12 -7.91 -4.76
N SER A 496 25.99 -8.71 -5.82
CA SER A 496 26.09 -8.30 -7.22
C SER A 496 24.77 -8.40 -7.98
N GLU A 497 23.82 -9.19 -7.49
CA GLU A 497 22.51 -9.40 -8.11
C GLU A 497 21.37 -9.20 -7.12
N ALA A 498 20.18 -8.83 -7.62
CA ALA A 498 18.98 -8.67 -6.79
C ALA A 498 18.60 -9.95 -6.04
N THR A 499 18.95 -11.11 -6.59
CA THR A 499 18.68 -12.44 -6.02
C THR A 499 19.66 -12.86 -4.93
N GLU A 500 20.65 -12.05 -4.58
CA GLU A 500 21.65 -12.39 -3.57
C GLU A 500 21.33 -11.76 -2.21
N TYR A 501 21.83 -12.39 -1.16
CA TYR A 501 21.81 -11.93 0.22
C TYR A 501 23.22 -11.92 0.80
N LYS A 502 23.53 -10.95 1.66
CA LYS A 502 24.53 -11.17 2.71
C LYS A 502 23.89 -11.91 3.87
N VAL A 503 24.44 -13.06 4.24
CA VAL A 503 23.87 -13.97 5.23
C VAL A 503 24.78 -14.06 6.45
N MET A 504 24.23 -13.84 7.64
CA MET A 504 24.87 -14.29 8.88
C MET A 504 24.48 -15.75 9.08
N GLN A 505 25.38 -16.66 8.72
CA GLN A 505 25.09 -18.07 8.51
C GLN A 505 25.04 -18.85 9.84
N PRO A 506 24.29 -19.97 9.93
CA PRO A 506 24.11 -20.73 11.18
C PRO A 506 25.42 -21.21 11.85
N GLN A 507 26.48 -21.40 11.08
CA GLN A 507 27.81 -21.81 11.54
C GLN A 507 28.66 -20.67 12.12
N GLY A 508 28.15 -19.43 12.15
CA GLY A 508 28.87 -18.28 12.71
C GLY A 508 29.84 -17.62 11.73
N THR A 509 29.51 -17.61 10.43
CA THR A 509 30.28 -16.92 9.37
C THR A 509 29.37 -16.00 8.58
N ILE A 510 29.94 -14.99 7.92
CA ILE A 510 29.20 -14.09 7.01
C ILE A 510 29.59 -14.41 5.56
N GLY A 511 28.61 -14.54 4.68
CA GLY A 511 28.85 -14.83 3.26
C GLY A 511 27.72 -14.35 2.36
N ILE A 512 27.95 -14.39 1.05
CA ILE A 512 26.92 -14.10 0.05
C ILE A 512 26.25 -15.42 -0.38
N GLU A 513 24.93 -15.45 -0.41
CA GLU A 513 24.14 -16.61 -0.86
C GLU A 513 23.04 -16.19 -1.83
N THR A 514 22.65 -17.09 -2.72
CA THR A 514 21.49 -16.90 -3.60
C THR A 514 20.19 -17.18 -2.85
N ASP A 515 19.21 -16.30 -3.00
CA ASP A 515 17.84 -16.45 -2.50
C ASP A 515 17.10 -17.55 -3.27
N GLY A 516 17.17 -18.78 -2.75
CA GLY A 516 16.53 -19.95 -3.38
C GLY A 516 14.99 -19.88 -3.44
N ARG A 517 14.36 -18.93 -2.75
CA ARG A 517 12.89 -18.73 -2.77
C ARG A 517 12.45 -17.50 -3.57
N TRP A 518 13.37 -16.83 -4.27
CA TRP A 518 13.08 -15.60 -5.02
C TRP A 518 11.88 -15.75 -5.97
N GLU A 519 11.92 -16.73 -6.88
CA GLU A 519 10.86 -16.96 -7.87
C GLU A 519 9.52 -17.39 -7.24
N GLU A 520 9.57 -18.29 -6.24
CA GLU A 520 8.39 -18.72 -5.48
C GLU A 520 7.68 -17.50 -4.87
N LEU A 521 8.44 -16.64 -4.18
CA LEU A 521 7.89 -15.51 -3.43
C LEU A 521 7.47 -14.34 -4.32
N LEU A 522 8.11 -14.14 -5.47
CA LEU A 522 7.61 -13.19 -6.47
C LEU A 522 6.27 -13.64 -7.06
N GLN A 523 6.04 -14.95 -7.21
CA GLN A 523 4.72 -15.47 -7.57
C GLN A 523 3.70 -15.26 -6.45
N THR A 524 4.08 -15.47 -5.18
CA THR A 524 3.26 -15.13 -4.01
C THR A 524 2.81 -13.68 -4.03
N ASN A 525 3.71 -12.75 -4.36
CA ASN A 525 3.34 -11.34 -4.43
C ASN A 525 2.38 -10.99 -5.57
N LYS A 526 2.41 -11.72 -6.70
CA LYS A 526 1.39 -11.56 -7.76
C LYS A 526 -0.02 -11.89 -7.26
N MET A 527 -0.16 -12.69 -6.20
CA MET A 527 -1.45 -13.05 -5.60
C MET A 527 -1.87 -12.10 -4.48
N THR A 528 -0.93 -11.43 -3.81
CA THR A 528 -1.23 -10.36 -2.84
C THR A 528 -1.45 -9.02 -3.52
N SER A 529 -0.80 -8.74 -4.65
CA SER A 529 -1.08 -7.59 -5.50
C SER A 529 -2.50 -7.72 -6.11
N PRO A 530 -3.27 -6.63 -6.29
CA PRO A 530 -4.50 -6.69 -7.06
C PRO A 530 -4.19 -7.33 -8.43
N SER A 531 -4.86 -8.44 -8.74
CA SER A 531 -4.69 -9.14 -10.02
C SER A 531 -5.04 -8.17 -11.15
N SER A 532 -4.08 -7.84 -12.00
CA SER A 532 -4.35 -7.04 -13.19
C SER A 532 -5.43 -7.75 -14.00
N ILE A 533 -6.54 -7.05 -14.29
CA ILE A 533 -7.61 -7.55 -15.16
C ILE A 533 -6.97 -8.11 -16.44
N LYS A 534 -7.32 -9.34 -16.79
CA LYS A 534 -6.85 -10.01 -18.00
C LYS A 534 -7.87 -9.82 -19.12
N VAL A 535 -7.45 -9.16 -20.18
CA VAL A 535 -8.30 -8.80 -21.33
C VAL A 535 -7.87 -9.61 -22.56
N LEU A 536 -8.81 -10.34 -23.16
CA LEU A 536 -8.64 -10.87 -24.52
C LEU A 536 -9.26 -9.87 -25.50
N LEU A 537 -8.42 -9.17 -26.26
CA LEU A 537 -8.85 -8.25 -27.31
C LEU A 537 -8.94 -8.99 -28.64
N VAL A 538 -10.16 -9.26 -29.09
CA VAL A 538 -10.46 -9.90 -30.37
C VAL A 538 -10.68 -8.84 -31.43
N THR A 539 -9.90 -8.89 -32.52
CA THR A 539 -9.96 -7.92 -33.63
C THR A 539 -10.23 -8.56 -34.98
N LYS A 540 -10.61 -9.85 -34.99
CA LYS A 540 -10.91 -10.58 -36.22
C LYS A 540 -12.12 -10.00 -36.93
N THR A 541 -11.96 -9.78 -38.23
CA THR A 541 -13.02 -9.32 -39.13
C THR A 541 -13.18 -10.27 -40.29
N ARG A 542 -14.42 -10.58 -40.67
CA ARG A 542 -14.77 -11.17 -41.98
C ARG A 542 -15.63 -10.24 -42.84
N GLY A 543 -16.11 -9.13 -42.26
CA GLY A 543 -16.72 -8.02 -42.97
C GLY A 543 -15.71 -6.90 -43.27
N TYR A 544 -16.15 -5.66 -43.11
CA TYR A 544 -15.29 -4.48 -43.26
C TYR A 544 -14.19 -4.44 -42.19
N ARG A 545 -12.96 -4.13 -42.61
CA ARG A 545 -11.79 -3.99 -41.73
C ARG A 545 -11.51 -2.51 -41.53
N HIS A 546 -11.52 -2.07 -40.28
CA HIS A 546 -11.27 -0.67 -39.92
C HIS A 546 -9.77 -0.39 -39.86
N ASP A 547 -9.37 0.78 -40.36
CA ASP A 547 -7.96 1.20 -40.38
C ASP A 547 -7.41 1.43 -38.96
N CYS A 548 -8.28 1.72 -37.98
CA CYS A 548 -7.92 2.00 -36.59
C CYS A 548 -7.61 0.77 -35.72
N ILE A 549 -7.68 -0.45 -36.26
CA ILE A 549 -7.40 -1.70 -35.52
C ILE A 549 -5.97 -1.71 -34.92
N PRO A 550 -4.90 -1.34 -35.64
CA PRO A 550 -3.55 -1.26 -35.07
C PRO A 550 -3.46 -0.29 -33.88
N SER A 551 -4.08 0.89 -33.98
CA SER A 551 -4.14 1.86 -32.88
C SER A 551 -4.90 1.30 -31.69
N THR A 552 -6.04 0.64 -31.93
CA THR A 552 -6.81 -0.07 -30.90
C THR A 552 -5.93 -1.07 -30.13
N ILE A 553 -5.17 -1.92 -30.84
CA ILE A 553 -4.29 -2.92 -30.20
C ILE A 553 -3.18 -2.25 -29.39
N SER A 554 -2.55 -1.22 -29.96
CA SER A 554 -1.44 -0.50 -29.31
C SER A 554 -1.88 0.17 -28.01
N THR A 555 -3.02 0.87 -28.05
CA THR A 555 -3.51 1.62 -26.90
C THR A 555 -4.10 0.71 -25.83
N PHE A 556 -4.79 -0.37 -26.20
CA PHE A 556 -5.22 -1.39 -25.24
C PHE A 556 -4.02 -2.00 -24.49
N LYS A 557 -2.91 -2.30 -25.19
CA LYS A 557 -1.68 -2.81 -24.55
C LYS A 557 -1.00 -1.80 -23.61
N SER A 558 -1.30 -0.52 -23.75
CA SER A 558 -0.80 0.54 -22.86
C SER A 558 -1.65 0.76 -21.61
N LEU A 559 -2.87 0.20 -21.56
CA LEU A 559 -3.73 0.24 -20.38
C LEU A 559 -3.13 -0.60 -19.24
N PRO A 560 -3.47 -0.32 -17.96
CA PRO A 560 -2.90 -1.00 -16.78
C PRO A 560 -3.39 -2.46 -16.59
N PHE A 561 -3.75 -3.14 -17.68
CA PHE A 561 -4.32 -4.49 -17.74
C PHE A 561 -3.36 -5.46 -18.44
N THR A 562 -3.54 -6.76 -18.22
CA THR A 562 -2.84 -7.77 -19.02
C THR A 562 -3.65 -8.02 -20.29
N VAL A 563 -3.20 -7.50 -21.43
CA VAL A 563 -3.93 -7.61 -22.70
C VAL A 563 -3.28 -8.61 -23.65
N THR A 564 -4.05 -9.65 -24.02
CA THR A 564 -3.74 -10.53 -25.15
C THR A 564 -4.58 -10.07 -26.34
N ALA A 565 -3.96 -9.57 -27.40
CA ALA A 565 -4.66 -9.22 -28.64
C ALA A 565 -4.55 -10.37 -29.64
N THR A 566 -5.68 -10.77 -30.24
CA THR A 566 -5.75 -11.91 -31.16
C THR A 566 -6.69 -11.66 -32.35
N GLU A 567 -6.35 -12.27 -33.48
CA GLU A 567 -7.26 -12.50 -34.61
C GLU A 567 -7.55 -14.00 -34.78
N ASP A 568 -6.94 -14.86 -33.97
CA ASP A 568 -7.26 -16.28 -33.88
C ASP A 568 -8.41 -16.46 -32.88
N THR A 569 -9.56 -16.92 -33.37
CA THR A 569 -10.77 -17.06 -32.55
C THR A 569 -10.79 -18.35 -31.75
N THR A 570 -9.84 -19.27 -31.97
CA THR A 570 -9.75 -20.50 -31.18
C THR A 570 -9.41 -20.22 -29.71
N ASP A 571 -8.82 -19.05 -29.40
CA ASP A 571 -8.63 -18.55 -28.04
C ASP A 571 -9.96 -18.41 -27.27
N LEU A 572 -11.08 -18.20 -27.99
CA LEU A 572 -12.43 -18.15 -27.40
C LEU A 572 -12.92 -19.50 -26.90
N LEU A 573 -12.23 -20.60 -27.17
CA LEU A 573 -12.54 -21.92 -26.60
C LEU A 573 -11.89 -22.14 -25.22
N SER A 574 -11.08 -21.19 -24.73
CA SER A 574 -10.35 -21.28 -23.45
C SER A 574 -10.41 -19.99 -22.64
N LEU A 575 -11.63 -19.52 -22.38
CA LEU A 575 -11.91 -18.21 -21.77
C LEU A 575 -11.67 -18.11 -20.25
N SER A 576 -11.44 -19.23 -19.56
CA SER A 576 -11.20 -19.25 -18.10
C SER A 576 -9.95 -18.47 -17.66
N ASN A 577 -9.07 -18.12 -18.59
CA ASN A 577 -7.86 -17.34 -18.35
C ASN A 577 -8.08 -15.82 -18.38
N TYR A 578 -9.27 -15.35 -18.75
CA TYR A 578 -9.56 -13.93 -18.97
C TYR A 578 -10.72 -13.45 -18.10
N ASP A 579 -10.65 -12.20 -17.66
CA ASP A 579 -11.71 -11.54 -16.92
C ASP A 579 -12.65 -10.77 -17.86
N VAL A 580 -12.10 -10.28 -18.98
CA VAL A 580 -12.81 -9.44 -19.95
C VAL A 580 -12.48 -9.84 -21.38
N ILE A 581 -13.50 -9.90 -22.24
CA ILE A 581 -13.35 -10.03 -23.69
C ILE A 581 -13.70 -8.70 -24.35
N ALA A 582 -12.73 -8.08 -25.01
CA ALA A 582 -12.94 -6.87 -25.78
C ALA A 582 -13.12 -7.23 -27.26
N LEU A 583 -14.25 -6.84 -27.84
CA LEU A 583 -14.59 -7.02 -29.25
C LEU A 583 -14.26 -5.72 -29.98
N GLY A 584 -13.00 -5.59 -30.41
CA GLY A 584 -12.47 -4.39 -31.06
C GLY A 584 -12.71 -4.44 -32.56
N HIS A 585 -13.74 -3.73 -33.05
CA HIS A 585 -14.03 -3.59 -34.48
C HIS A 585 -14.37 -4.89 -35.23
N THR A 586 -14.83 -5.92 -34.51
CA THR A 586 -15.15 -7.22 -35.11
C THR A 586 -16.38 -7.14 -36.01
N SER A 587 -16.30 -7.58 -37.27
CA SER A 587 -17.37 -7.46 -38.25
C SER A 587 -17.57 -8.74 -39.08
N GLY A 588 -18.79 -8.97 -39.59
CA GLY A 588 -19.15 -10.17 -40.36
C GLY A 588 -19.26 -11.44 -39.51
N ASP A 589 -19.37 -12.60 -40.14
CA ASP A 589 -19.51 -13.89 -39.43
C ASP A 589 -18.12 -14.47 -39.09
N PHE A 590 -17.45 -13.85 -38.10
CA PHE A 590 -16.06 -14.12 -37.74
C PHE A 590 -15.86 -15.26 -36.72
N LEU A 591 -16.93 -15.69 -36.05
CA LEU A 591 -16.95 -16.81 -35.10
C LEU A 591 -17.64 -18.05 -35.68
N SER A 592 -17.20 -19.23 -35.25
CA SER A 592 -17.97 -20.46 -35.36
C SER A 592 -19.12 -20.48 -34.34
N GLU A 593 -20.06 -21.41 -34.50
CA GLU A 593 -21.15 -21.59 -33.53
C GLU A 593 -20.61 -21.98 -32.14
N GLU A 594 -19.57 -22.80 -32.08
CA GLU A 594 -18.92 -23.22 -30.84
C GLU A 594 -18.23 -22.05 -30.13
N GLU A 595 -17.49 -21.22 -30.86
CA GLU A 595 -16.82 -20.02 -30.32
C GLU A 595 -17.85 -19.00 -29.80
N ALA A 596 -18.95 -18.79 -30.54
CA ALA A 596 -20.03 -17.90 -30.11
C ALA A 596 -20.76 -18.45 -28.87
N ASN A 597 -20.91 -19.78 -28.74
CA ASN A 597 -21.47 -20.41 -27.57
C ASN A 597 -20.56 -20.25 -26.35
N SER A 598 -19.25 -20.47 -26.51
CA SER A 598 -18.27 -20.27 -25.44
C SER A 598 -18.27 -18.83 -24.93
N LEU A 599 -18.31 -17.84 -25.83
CA LEU A 599 -18.42 -16.43 -25.44
C LEU A 599 -19.72 -16.13 -24.68
N ALA A 600 -20.85 -16.68 -25.13
CA ALA A 600 -22.14 -16.51 -24.45
C ALA A 600 -22.15 -17.16 -23.06
N GLU A 601 -21.56 -18.35 -22.90
CA GLU A 601 -21.42 -19.04 -21.62
C GLU A 601 -20.49 -18.27 -20.67
N PHE A 602 -19.37 -17.76 -21.18
CA PHE A 602 -18.45 -16.91 -20.41
C PHE A 602 -19.17 -15.71 -19.79
N VAL A 603 -19.92 -14.95 -20.60
CA VAL A 603 -20.68 -13.79 -20.10
C VAL A 603 -21.77 -14.25 -19.12
N HIS A 604 -22.52 -15.30 -19.46
CA HIS A 604 -23.57 -15.80 -18.58
C HIS A 604 -23.04 -16.21 -17.19
N ASN A 605 -21.83 -16.73 -17.14
CA ASN A 605 -21.14 -17.17 -15.92
C ASN A 605 -20.39 -16.06 -15.16
N GLY A 606 -20.53 -14.79 -15.58
CA GLY A 606 -19.99 -13.65 -14.84
C GLY A 606 -18.85 -12.91 -15.52
N GLY A 607 -18.40 -13.36 -16.69
CA GLY A 607 -17.36 -12.70 -17.47
C GLY A 607 -17.80 -11.36 -18.09
N GLY A 608 -16.85 -10.44 -18.25
CA GLY A 608 -17.11 -9.10 -18.78
C GLY A 608 -16.93 -8.99 -20.30
N VAL A 609 -17.76 -8.18 -20.98
CA VAL A 609 -17.57 -7.87 -22.42
C VAL A 609 -17.58 -6.37 -22.69
N VAL A 610 -16.60 -5.92 -23.48
CA VAL A 610 -16.55 -4.57 -24.05
C VAL A 610 -16.70 -4.67 -25.56
N GLY A 611 -17.80 -4.16 -26.12
CA GLY A 611 -18.01 -4.06 -27.57
C GLY A 611 -17.70 -2.67 -28.09
N ILE A 612 -16.92 -2.58 -29.16
CA ILE A 612 -16.49 -1.31 -29.74
C ILE A 612 -16.94 -1.21 -31.19
N HIS A 613 -17.60 -0.09 -31.51
CA HIS A 613 -18.01 0.35 -32.84
C HIS A 613 -18.64 -0.77 -33.67
N ALA A 614 -17.84 -1.42 -34.53
CA ALA A 614 -18.27 -2.45 -35.46
C ALA A 614 -18.69 -3.79 -34.82
N ALA A 615 -18.50 -3.98 -33.51
CA ALA A 615 -18.90 -5.21 -32.83
C ALA A 615 -20.38 -5.60 -33.11
N THR A 616 -21.29 -4.62 -33.24
CA THR A 616 -22.71 -4.87 -33.58
C THR A 616 -22.96 -5.27 -35.03
N CYS A 617 -21.96 -5.14 -35.91
CA CYS A 617 -21.92 -5.69 -37.28
C CYS A 617 -21.41 -7.14 -37.31
N GLY A 618 -20.91 -7.66 -36.20
CA GLY A 618 -20.46 -9.03 -36.05
C GLY A 618 -21.61 -10.00 -35.85
N MET A 619 -21.52 -11.20 -36.43
CA MET A 619 -22.38 -12.34 -36.13
C MET A 619 -23.90 -12.02 -36.13
N THR A 620 -24.36 -11.18 -37.07
CA THR A 620 -25.71 -10.58 -37.03
C THR A 620 -26.87 -11.56 -37.13
N SER A 621 -26.61 -12.81 -37.55
CA SER A 621 -27.57 -13.91 -37.62
C SER A 621 -27.56 -14.78 -36.35
N ASN A 622 -26.56 -14.65 -35.47
CA ASN A 622 -26.43 -15.43 -34.24
C ASN A 622 -27.04 -14.68 -33.05
N THR A 623 -28.22 -15.13 -32.62
CA THR A 623 -28.97 -14.46 -31.55
C THR A 623 -28.25 -14.46 -30.20
N ARG A 624 -27.39 -15.45 -29.92
CA ARG A 624 -26.63 -15.51 -28.66
C ARG A 624 -25.61 -14.37 -28.61
N TYR A 625 -24.86 -14.15 -29.69
CA TYR A 625 -23.91 -13.05 -29.80
C TYR A 625 -24.62 -11.69 -29.75
N THR A 626 -25.69 -11.52 -30.54
CA THR A 626 -26.39 -10.22 -30.59
C THR A 626 -27.07 -9.88 -29.28
N ASN A 627 -27.47 -10.87 -28.47
CA ASN A 627 -28.02 -10.64 -27.13
C ASN A 627 -26.97 -10.12 -26.14
N ILE A 628 -25.70 -10.50 -26.29
CA ILE A 628 -24.60 -9.99 -25.44
C ILE A 628 -24.46 -8.48 -25.63
N LEU A 629 -24.31 -8.02 -26.87
CA LEU A 629 -24.18 -6.59 -27.19
C LEU A 629 -25.51 -5.84 -27.05
N GLY A 630 -26.62 -6.54 -27.23
CA GLY A 630 -27.96 -6.03 -27.02
C GLY A 630 -28.53 -5.21 -28.18
N GLN A 631 -27.82 -5.11 -29.30
CA GLN A 631 -28.30 -4.51 -30.56
C GLN A 631 -27.65 -5.17 -31.78
N VAL A 632 -28.28 -4.95 -32.94
CA VAL A 632 -27.79 -5.38 -34.25
C VAL A 632 -27.68 -4.17 -35.16
N PHE A 633 -26.53 -4.00 -35.80
CA PHE A 633 -26.31 -2.94 -36.77
C PHE A 633 -27.35 -2.96 -37.90
N ASN A 634 -27.79 -1.76 -38.32
CA ASN A 634 -28.72 -1.56 -39.43
C ASN A 634 -28.13 -0.74 -40.58
N GLY A 635 -27.28 0.24 -40.25
CA GLY A 635 -26.69 1.16 -41.22
C GLY A 635 -26.05 2.35 -40.51
N HIS A 636 -25.41 3.23 -41.25
CA HIS A 636 -24.89 4.51 -40.76
C HIS A 636 -24.98 5.55 -41.89
N PRO A 637 -25.08 6.85 -41.58
CA PRO A 637 -24.77 7.90 -42.53
C PRO A 637 -23.25 8.05 -42.70
N PRO A 638 -22.78 8.86 -43.66
CA PRO A 638 -21.37 9.25 -43.71
C PRO A 638 -20.89 9.85 -42.38
N PRO A 639 -19.60 9.72 -42.03
CA PRO A 639 -19.03 10.33 -40.83
C PRO A 639 -19.34 11.83 -40.76
N GLU A 640 -19.77 12.28 -39.58
CA GLU A 640 -20.21 13.66 -39.38
C GLU A 640 -19.90 14.16 -37.97
N TRP A 641 -19.95 15.48 -37.79
CA TRP A 641 -19.93 16.08 -36.46
C TRP A 641 -21.28 15.86 -35.77
N ILE A 642 -21.21 15.41 -34.52
CA ILE A 642 -22.34 15.31 -33.61
C ILE A 642 -22.00 15.99 -32.29
N THR A 643 -23.01 16.51 -31.61
CA THR A 643 -22.93 16.83 -30.20
C THR A 643 -23.43 15.63 -29.42
N LEU A 644 -22.60 15.07 -28.56
CA LEU A 644 -22.94 14.00 -27.64
C LEU A 644 -23.39 14.57 -26.30
N GLU A 645 -24.28 13.84 -25.63
CA GLU A 645 -24.75 14.12 -24.28
C GLU A 645 -24.49 12.90 -23.40
N VAL A 646 -23.87 13.16 -22.25
CA VAL A 646 -23.66 12.18 -21.17
C VAL A 646 -24.93 12.15 -20.32
N GLU A 647 -25.64 11.02 -20.34
CA GLU A 647 -26.93 10.86 -19.63
C GLU A 647 -26.75 10.39 -18.20
N SER A 648 -25.99 9.31 -17.99
CA SER A 648 -25.78 8.71 -16.67
C SER A 648 -24.49 9.21 -16.04
N THR A 649 -24.45 10.47 -15.59
CA THR A 649 -23.24 11.09 -15.02
C THR A 649 -22.74 10.40 -13.75
N ASP A 650 -23.63 9.76 -13.00
CA ASP A 650 -23.28 9.07 -11.74
C ASP A 650 -22.75 7.65 -11.96
N HIS A 651 -22.85 7.12 -13.18
CA HIS A 651 -22.38 5.79 -13.50
C HIS A 651 -20.84 5.76 -13.48
N PHE A 652 -20.25 4.68 -12.95
CA PHE A 652 -18.79 4.55 -12.80
C PHE A 652 -18.00 4.87 -14.08
N ILE A 653 -18.49 4.41 -15.25
CA ILE A 653 -17.87 4.60 -16.57
C ILE A 653 -17.87 6.07 -17.05
N ASN A 654 -18.73 6.92 -16.48
CA ASN A 654 -18.87 8.33 -16.85
C ASN A 654 -18.24 9.27 -15.80
N LYS A 655 -17.37 8.77 -14.91
CA LYS A 655 -16.67 9.60 -13.92
C LYS A 655 -15.38 10.14 -14.54
N PHE A 656 -15.39 11.39 -14.99
CA PHE A 656 -14.21 12.05 -15.57
C PHE A 656 -14.14 13.52 -15.15
N ASP A 657 -12.93 14.07 -15.11
CA ASP A 657 -12.68 15.45 -14.68
C ASP A 657 -13.04 16.46 -15.78
N GLU A 658 -12.80 16.11 -17.05
CA GLU A 658 -13.00 16.97 -18.21
C GLU A 658 -13.60 16.20 -19.39
N LEU A 659 -14.50 16.86 -20.14
CA LEU A 659 -15.03 16.37 -21.41
C LEU A 659 -14.10 16.72 -22.57
N PRO A 660 -14.10 15.93 -23.66
CA PRO A 660 -13.18 16.15 -24.77
C PRO A 660 -13.59 17.39 -25.58
N GLY A 661 -12.62 17.96 -26.28
CA GLY A 661 -12.85 19.04 -27.23
C GLY A 661 -13.12 18.50 -28.63
N THR A 662 -12.57 19.15 -29.65
CA THR A 662 -12.64 18.70 -31.05
C THR A 662 -11.44 17.83 -31.46
N ASP A 663 -10.64 17.39 -30.50
CA ASP A 663 -9.34 16.72 -30.67
C ASP A 663 -9.44 15.26 -31.11
N ALA A 664 -10.64 14.68 -31.11
CA ALA A 664 -10.91 13.33 -31.58
C ALA A 664 -11.26 13.23 -33.08
N ALA A 665 -11.20 14.33 -33.83
CA ALA A 665 -11.49 14.35 -35.25
C ALA A 665 -10.19 14.24 -36.09
N PRO A 666 -10.18 13.44 -37.17
CA PRO A 666 -9.03 13.36 -38.07
C PRO A 666 -8.77 14.70 -38.76
N ASP A 667 -7.51 14.94 -39.15
CA ASP A 667 -7.11 16.17 -39.88
C ASP A 667 -7.89 16.40 -41.19
N THR A 668 -8.50 15.34 -41.72
CA THR A 668 -9.32 15.37 -42.94
C THR A 668 -10.79 15.74 -42.66
N ALA A 669 -11.22 15.79 -41.40
CA ALA A 669 -12.58 16.16 -41.03
C ALA A 669 -12.84 17.65 -41.34
N PRO A 670 -14.08 18.01 -41.74
CA PRO A 670 -14.49 19.41 -41.81
C PRO A 670 -14.32 20.09 -40.45
N THR A 671 -14.16 21.41 -40.43
CA THR A 671 -14.14 22.18 -39.17
C THR A 671 -15.44 21.94 -38.37
N CYS A 672 -15.32 21.75 -37.05
CA CYS A 672 -16.46 21.56 -36.17
C CYS A 672 -17.47 22.72 -36.32
N PRO A 673 -18.74 22.44 -36.69
CA PRO A 673 -19.73 23.48 -36.93
C PRO A 673 -20.45 23.96 -35.66
N PHE A 674 -20.19 23.33 -34.51
CA PHE A 674 -20.85 23.63 -33.24
C PHE A 674 -20.05 24.66 -32.42
N ASN A 675 -20.77 25.58 -31.77
CA ASN A 675 -20.15 26.49 -30.82
C ASN A 675 -19.99 25.80 -29.46
N ILE A 676 -18.77 25.40 -29.12
CA ILE A 676 -18.44 24.67 -27.88
C ILE A 676 -18.84 25.47 -26.64
N GLU A 677 -18.72 26.81 -26.67
CA GLU A 677 -19.10 27.68 -25.55
C GLU A 677 -20.61 27.69 -25.25
N SER A 678 -21.43 27.16 -26.17
CA SER A 678 -22.88 27.07 -26.01
C SER A 678 -23.38 25.71 -25.51
N LEU A 679 -22.49 24.73 -25.34
CA LEU A 679 -22.82 23.39 -24.86
C LEU A 679 -22.94 23.37 -23.33
N SER A 680 -23.81 22.50 -22.80
CA SER A 680 -23.87 22.26 -21.36
C SER A 680 -22.65 21.46 -20.87
N THR A 681 -22.46 21.42 -19.56
CA THR A 681 -21.31 20.75 -18.91
C THR A 681 -21.27 19.23 -19.12
N ASN A 682 -22.33 18.63 -19.64
CA ASN A 682 -22.43 17.21 -19.99
C ASN A 682 -22.49 16.96 -21.50
N GLN A 683 -22.19 17.96 -22.33
CA GLN A 683 -22.27 17.90 -23.78
C GLN A 683 -20.94 18.27 -24.43
N PHE A 684 -20.59 17.58 -25.51
CA PHE A 684 -19.34 17.83 -26.24
C PHE A 684 -19.46 17.44 -27.72
N PRO A 685 -18.72 18.11 -28.62
CA PRO A 685 -18.68 17.72 -30.02
C PRO A 685 -17.82 16.47 -30.22
N TRP A 686 -18.20 15.63 -31.17
CA TRP A 686 -17.46 14.43 -31.55
C TRP A 686 -17.63 14.18 -33.06
N PHE A 687 -16.58 13.72 -33.74
CA PHE A 687 -16.65 13.36 -35.16
C PHE A 687 -16.49 11.86 -35.32
N ASP A 688 -17.50 11.18 -35.84
CA ASP A 688 -17.49 9.71 -35.94
C ASP A 688 -18.49 9.19 -36.98
N GLU A 689 -18.43 7.89 -37.23
CA GLU A 689 -19.41 7.15 -38.02
C GLU A 689 -20.55 6.64 -37.13
N VAL A 690 -21.70 7.34 -37.18
CA VAL A 690 -22.81 7.09 -36.27
C VAL A 690 -23.62 5.86 -36.66
N TYR A 691 -23.47 4.77 -35.91
CA TYR A 691 -24.23 3.55 -36.16
C TYR A 691 -25.71 3.67 -35.76
N THR A 692 -26.57 3.15 -36.63
CA THR A 692 -27.99 2.90 -36.36
C THR A 692 -28.23 1.41 -36.18
N PHE A 693 -29.30 1.07 -35.45
CA PHE A 693 -29.60 -0.31 -35.04
C PHE A 693 -30.97 -0.76 -35.53
N LYS A 694 -31.16 -2.07 -35.69
CA LYS A 694 -32.43 -2.66 -36.17
C LYS A 694 -33.59 -2.43 -35.20
N SER A 695 -33.29 -2.12 -33.95
CA SER A 695 -34.27 -1.72 -32.94
C SER A 695 -33.73 -0.55 -32.12
N HIS A 696 -34.62 0.21 -31.50
CA HIS A 696 -34.21 1.34 -30.67
C HIS A 696 -33.43 0.86 -29.43
N PRO A 697 -32.24 1.40 -29.12
CA PRO A 697 -31.42 0.87 -28.01
C PRO A 697 -32.00 1.07 -26.62
N ARG A 698 -32.87 2.07 -26.41
CA ARG A 698 -33.71 2.12 -25.20
C ARG A 698 -34.87 1.15 -25.36
N ILE A 699 -34.77 0.02 -24.65
CA ILE A 699 -35.78 -1.02 -24.59
C ILE A 699 -36.47 -0.91 -23.22
N PRO A 700 -37.80 -0.73 -23.14
CA PRO A 700 -38.51 -0.75 -21.86
C PRO A 700 -38.34 -2.12 -21.17
N ASN A 701 -37.95 -2.12 -19.88
CA ASN A 701 -37.85 -3.30 -19.00
C ASN A 701 -36.63 -4.23 -19.15
N ASN A 702 -35.54 -3.79 -19.77
CA ASN A 702 -34.23 -4.44 -19.59
C ASN A 702 -33.38 -3.55 -18.67
N ASP A 703 -32.56 -4.14 -17.80
CA ASP A 703 -31.58 -3.44 -16.91
C ASP A 703 -30.43 -2.76 -17.70
N ARG A 704 -30.76 -2.13 -18.84
CA ARG A 704 -29.84 -1.41 -19.71
C ARG A 704 -29.84 0.07 -19.34
N GLN A 705 -28.68 0.55 -18.94
CA GLN A 705 -28.44 1.95 -18.65
C GLN A 705 -27.78 2.63 -19.84
N ILE A 706 -28.38 3.72 -20.32
CA ILE A 706 -27.80 4.52 -21.40
C ILE A 706 -26.75 5.47 -20.80
N LEU A 707 -25.56 5.45 -21.39
CA LEU A 707 -24.43 6.25 -20.91
C LEU A 707 -24.21 7.48 -21.79
N LEU A 708 -24.34 7.33 -23.11
CA LEU A 708 -24.10 8.36 -24.11
C LEU A 708 -25.20 8.35 -25.17
N SER A 709 -25.66 9.53 -25.57
CA SER A 709 -26.59 9.69 -26.70
C SER A 709 -26.30 10.93 -27.54
N ILE A 710 -26.92 10.99 -28.71
CA ILE A 710 -26.82 12.13 -29.61
C ILE A 710 -27.71 13.25 -29.08
N HIS A 711 -27.13 14.41 -28.77
CA HIS A 711 -27.88 15.62 -28.51
C HIS A 711 -28.38 16.27 -29.79
N GLN A 712 -27.45 16.44 -30.74
CA GLN A 712 -27.67 17.17 -31.99
C GLN A 712 -26.68 16.72 -33.07
N THR A 713 -27.14 16.64 -34.32
CA THR A 713 -26.30 16.43 -35.51
C THR A 713 -26.19 17.68 -36.38
N THR A 714 -25.34 17.64 -37.41
CA THR A 714 -25.24 18.73 -38.40
C THR A 714 -26.49 18.88 -39.29
N THR A 715 -27.40 17.90 -39.24
CA THR A 715 -28.61 17.86 -40.06
C THR A 715 -29.76 18.64 -39.41
N LYS A 716 -30.43 19.52 -40.17
CA LYS A 716 -31.47 20.44 -39.64
C LYS A 716 -32.77 19.77 -39.16
N ASN A 717 -33.02 18.51 -39.56
CA ASN A 717 -34.17 17.70 -39.15
C ASN A 717 -33.64 16.42 -38.50
N ASP A 718 -33.41 16.47 -37.18
CA ASP A 718 -32.71 15.39 -36.48
C ASP A 718 -33.67 14.37 -35.84
N GLU A 719 -34.00 13.32 -36.60
CA GLU A 719 -34.75 12.16 -36.09
C GLU A 719 -33.93 11.29 -35.13
N ARG A 720 -32.62 11.54 -34.97
CA ARG A 720 -31.70 10.85 -34.05
C ARG A 720 -31.48 11.63 -32.76
N ARG A 721 -32.29 12.65 -32.47
CA ARG A 721 -32.21 13.35 -31.19
C ARG A 721 -32.42 12.37 -30.03
N SER A 722 -31.54 12.44 -29.05
CA SER A 722 -31.41 11.52 -27.93
C SER A 722 -31.14 10.08 -28.35
N PHE A 723 -30.63 9.76 -29.55
CA PHE A 723 -30.38 8.39 -29.96
C PHE A 723 -29.17 7.79 -29.20
N PRO A 724 -29.29 6.63 -28.52
CA PRO A 724 -28.18 6.05 -27.74
C PRO A 724 -27.05 5.56 -28.61
N LEU A 725 -25.83 5.85 -28.18
CA LEU A 725 -24.61 5.34 -28.80
C LEU A 725 -23.80 4.45 -27.86
N SER A 726 -23.95 4.60 -26.54
CA SER A 726 -23.29 3.73 -25.58
C SER A 726 -24.20 3.33 -24.43
N TRP A 727 -24.06 2.09 -23.96
CA TRP A 727 -24.86 1.55 -22.88
C TRP A 727 -24.11 0.49 -22.08
N ALA A 728 -24.55 0.33 -20.82
CA ALA A 728 -24.16 -0.73 -19.91
C ALA A 728 -25.36 -1.63 -19.62
N GLN A 729 -25.15 -2.93 -19.52
CA GLN A 729 -26.21 -3.89 -19.17
C GLN A 729 -25.65 -5.14 -18.51
N ASN A 730 -26.51 -5.85 -17.78
CA ASN A 730 -26.21 -7.20 -17.28
C ASN A 730 -26.69 -8.26 -18.28
N VAL A 731 -25.91 -9.32 -18.48
CA VAL A 731 -26.27 -10.47 -19.30
C VAL A 731 -25.94 -11.74 -18.52
N GLY A 732 -26.98 -12.43 -18.03
CA GLY A 732 -26.80 -13.49 -17.03
C GLY A 732 -26.16 -12.91 -15.77
N GLN A 733 -25.05 -13.49 -15.31
CA GLN A 733 -24.27 -12.94 -14.20
C GLN A 733 -23.19 -11.94 -14.66
N GLY A 734 -22.95 -11.79 -15.95
CA GLY A 734 -21.90 -10.92 -16.51
C GLY A 734 -22.37 -9.48 -16.73
N ARG A 735 -21.39 -8.61 -16.99
CA ARG A 735 -21.57 -7.19 -17.31
C ARG A 735 -21.08 -6.90 -18.72
N VAL A 736 -21.84 -6.12 -19.47
CA VAL A 736 -21.51 -5.76 -20.85
C VAL A 736 -21.58 -4.25 -21.03
N TYR A 737 -20.52 -3.69 -21.60
CA TYR A 737 -20.49 -2.31 -22.10
C TYR A 737 -20.38 -2.32 -23.62
N TYR A 738 -21.12 -1.44 -24.28
CA TYR A 738 -20.98 -1.19 -25.71
C TYR A 738 -20.88 0.31 -25.98
N THR A 739 -20.02 0.67 -26.94
CA THR A 739 -19.95 2.01 -27.53
C THR A 739 -19.97 1.92 -29.04
N ALA A 740 -20.76 2.77 -29.69
CA ALA A 740 -20.78 2.94 -31.14
C ALA A 740 -19.64 3.84 -31.64
N LEU A 741 -18.91 4.50 -30.75
CA LEU A 741 -17.79 5.38 -31.09
C LEU A 741 -16.51 4.59 -31.37
N GLY A 742 -15.54 5.26 -31.99
CA GLY A 742 -14.16 4.76 -32.14
C GLY A 742 -13.79 4.35 -33.57
N HIS A 743 -14.49 4.83 -34.59
CA HIS A 743 -14.19 4.52 -35.99
C HIS A 743 -12.79 5.00 -36.43
N PHE A 744 -12.34 6.14 -35.90
CA PHE A 744 -11.10 6.82 -36.29
C PHE A 744 -9.95 6.59 -35.29
N ASP A 745 -8.70 6.71 -35.76
CA ASP A 745 -7.49 6.56 -34.95
C ASP A 745 -7.42 7.59 -33.81
N GLU A 746 -7.93 8.79 -34.04
CA GLU A 746 -7.91 9.92 -33.14
C GLU A 746 -8.68 9.63 -31.84
N ALA A 747 -9.73 8.81 -31.89
CA ALA A 747 -10.44 8.35 -30.70
C ALA A 747 -9.48 7.64 -29.73
N TYR A 748 -8.55 6.82 -30.24
CA TYR A 748 -7.60 6.07 -29.43
C TYR A 748 -6.45 6.90 -28.86
N HIS A 749 -6.30 8.14 -29.34
CA HIS A 749 -5.35 9.13 -28.81
C HIS A 749 -6.03 10.15 -27.89
N ASN A 750 -7.37 10.19 -27.88
CA ASN A 750 -8.16 11.05 -27.02
C ASN A 750 -8.23 10.48 -25.59
N SER A 751 -7.86 11.32 -24.61
CA SER A 751 -7.76 10.92 -23.20
C SER A 751 -9.10 10.52 -22.59
N TRP A 752 -10.17 11.28 -22.89
CA TRP A 752 -11.51 10.99 -22.38
C TRP A 752 -12.03 9.63 -22.89
N TYR A 753 -11.85 9.35 -24.19
CA TYR A 753 -12.29 8.09 -24.76
C TYR A 753 -11.52 6.90 -24.20
N MET A 754 -10.18 7.01 -24.10
CA MET A 754 -9.37 5.94 -23.52
C MET A 754 -9.66 5.72 -22.04
N GLU A 755 -9.95 6.77 -21.28
CA GLU A 755 -10.38 6.66 -19.90
C GLU A 755 -11.76 5.99 -19.78
N THR A 756 -12.71 6.33 -20.66
CA THR A 756 -14.01 5.65 -20.75
C THR A 756 -13.84 4.16 -21.02
N ILE A 757 -12.96 3.77 -21.96
CA ILE A 757 -12.65 2.36 -22.24
C ILE A 757 -12.00 1.68 -21.03
N ARG A 758 -11.07 2.37 -20.34
CA ARG A 758 -10.42 1.84 -19.13
C ARG A 758 -11.44 1.57 -18.03
N GLN A 759 -12.33 2.53 -17.75
CA GLN A 759 -13.37 2.39 -16.74
C GLN A 759 -14.40 1.33 -17.12
N ALA A 760 -14.74 1.22 -18.42
CA ALA A 760 -15.58 0.14 -18.91
C ALA A 760 -14.98 -1.23 -18.63
N ILE A 761 -13.67 -1.43 -18.88
CA ILE A 761 -12.97 -2.69 -18.58
C ILE A 761 -13.04 -3.03 -17.08
N VAL A 762 -12.79 -2.04 -16.21
CA VAL A 762 -12.89 -2.21 -14.75
C VAL A 762 -14.31 -2.59 -14.32
N TRP A 763 -15.30 -1.88 -14.86
CA TRP A 763 -16.70 -2.09 -14.53
C TRP A 763 -17.21 -3.46 -14.98
N VAL A 764 -16.87 -3.89 -16.22
CA VAL A 764 -17.30 -5.21 -16.70
C VAL A 764 -16.55 -6.35 -16.00
N ALA A 765 -15.34 -6.11 -15.50
CA ALA A 765 -14.60 -7.03 -14.64
C ALA A 765 -15.11 -7.09 -13.20
N LYS A 766 -16.10 -6.25 -12.83
CA LYS A 766 -16.64 -6.10 -11.47
C LYS A 766 -15.57 -5.69 -10.44
N GLN A 767 -14.65 -4.84 -10.85
CA GLN A 767 -13.60 -4.26 -10.00
C GLN A 767 -13.82 -2.75 -9.78
N ASP A 768 -15.05 -2.28 -9.95
CA ASP A 768 -15.52 -0.90 -9.76
C ASP A 768 -15.91 -0.57 -8.31
N GLN A 769 -15.66 -1.50 -7.37
CA GLN A 769 -15.94 -1.35 -5.94
C GLN A 769 -14.72 -0.87 -5.15
#